data_AF-A0A7V8YU13-F1
#
_entry.id   AF-A0A7V8YU13-F1
#
_cell.length_a   1.000
_cell.length_b   1.000
_cell.length_c   1.000
_cell.angle_alpha   90.00
_cell.angle_beta   90.00
_cell.angle_gamma   90.00
#
_symmetry.space_group_name_H-M   'P 1'
#
loop_
_entity.id
_entity.type
_entity.pdbx_description
1 polymer ?
#
loop_
_entity_poly.entity_id
_entity_poly.type
_entity_poly.pdbx_seq_one_letter_code
_entity_poly.pdbx_strand_id
1 'polypeptide(L)'
;MQLLSDRLLFSPSDLNAFVECEHLTVLELRRLRRELEFVPPPNRAAELVREKGRRHEDAFVAALEREGKTVARIEPGDAWDLERAARETLAAVRAGVDVVYQATMLDGDWRGFADFLLRVEGESELGSWHYEPADTKLARHVKPYFILQLCFYAEVVGTLQGRPPERMHVVLGTGESEALRVADFDAYYRRVRNRFLDFVAEPPPTYGLPVSHCEVCKYDELCTKQREDDDHLTLVAGLRRDQARRLGERGVSRLAQLAVAPDEARPTTMQPRTFEGLRDQAALQLEHRRNDEHVTRLLEPEPARGFALLPRPSRGDLFFDIEGDPFWAPDRGLEYLWGVTDTERGFHAFWAHDEEEEKQALESFVRFVRERLEDDPALHVYHYASYETAVLKRLMGRYGVCEDEIDDLLRREVFVDLYKVVRQALRTSHPNLSLKSVEQFYTQRVADLQSGGDSILMYEEWRESHEQRLLDEIAEYNEEDCASTLDLREWLLDLRAEAEREHGPIAWFEREAPGEPEETAAETATLRARLEADGIPEHVLLSRLLDYHRREAKPVWWQFFARRGASPEGLAERDGDAIGSLALVSREGEEGELVTFTFPAQQHKLEEGHGVFDPLELTRAGTIRELDDERGRLVLQLATAALERPLPHSLIPGGPLPTRAQRGALRRIGESPGSYPALETLLRRDPPRGPASLPQDDLEAAKRIVAELDRSYLVVQGPPGSGKTYTGARLIVRLLDLDRRVGISSTSHKAIENLLREVEQVAVTEGVEFRGWKKGGGAYEGPFVTRQDFTRPEEDVLLVAGTAWLFAHEDMDGQVDTLFVDEAGQVSLADALAMGTCAQNLVLLGDPQQLAQVAQGTHPEGAGVSVLEHVLGEDLTIPPERGLFLGFTWRMHEDVCRFVSETSYEGRLHPADECGRQRTSFGTGLRSLAVPHEGNRASSSEEADRIADQIELLRGGTWTDCEGVEHPIRGRDILVVAPYNAQVRCLRAKLPESVAVGTVDKFQGQEAPIVFFSMATSSGENLPRNLEFLFSRNRLNVAVSRARCLVYLVCSPKLLEINCGTVGQMRMVNGLCRFVELASLRPPMERALTMRPDTASASRSALDARYGFRH
;
A
#
# COMPACT_ATOMS: atom_id res chain seq x y z
N MET A 1 22.67 22.68 -6.95
CA MET A 1 22.57 24.14 -6.78
C MET A 1 23.80 24.76 -7.39
N GLN A 2 23.69 25.96 -7.95
CA GLN A 2 24.83 26.64 -8.56
C GLN A 2 24.80 28.14 -8.25
N LEU A 3 25.97 28.71 -7.95
CA LEU A 3 26.12 30.16 -7.81
C LEU A 3 26.57 30.73 -9.16
N LEU A 4 25.72 31.56 -9.77
CA LEU A 4 26.02 32.27 -11.02
C LEU A 4 25.89 33.77 -10.79
N SER A 5 27.00 34.52 -10.90
CA SER A 5 27.03 35.98 -10.69
C SER A 5 26.36 36.42 -9.38
N ASP A 6 26.72 35.75 -8.27
CA ASP A 6 26.16 35.95 -6.91
C ASP A 6 24.67 35.61 -6.73
N ARG A 7 24.03 35.05 -7.76
CA ARG A 7 22.66 34.52 -7.70
C ARG A 7 22.69 33.01 -7.53
N LEU A 8 21.91 32.49 -6.58
CA LEU A 8 21.72 31.06 -6.39
C LEU A 8 20.67 30.55 -7.37
N LEU A 9 21.04 29.61 -8.24
CA LEU A 9 20.14 28.94 -9.16
C LEU A 9 19.84 27.52 -8.68
N PHE A 10 18.56 27.19 -8.66
CA PHE A 10 18.03 25.88 -8.30
C PHE A 10 17.71 25.04 -9.54
N SER A 11 17.91 23.73 -9.45
CA SER A 11 17.41 22.78 -10.44
C SER A 11 16.42 21.79 -9.82
N PRO A 12 15.60 21.08 -10.62
CA PRO A 12 14.79 19.99 -10.12
C PRO A 12 15.56 18.92 -9.34
N SER A 13 16.81 18.65 -9.72
CA SER A 13 17.69 17.73 -9.00
C SER A 13 17.97 18.18 -7.56
N ASP A 14 17.97 19.49 -7.29
CA ASP A 14 18.14 20.04 -5.94
C ASP A 14 16.91 19.81 -5.07
N LEU A 15 15.73 19.88 -5.68
CA LEU A 15 14.47 19.55 -5.02
C LEU A 15 14.44 18.06 -4.65
N ASN A 16 14.89 17.20 -5.56
CA ASN A 16 15.02 15.76 -5.30
C ASN A 16 16.01 15.49 -4.14
N ALA A 17 17.18 16.12 -4.17
CA ALA A 17 18.17 16.00 -3.09
C ALA A 17 17.60 16.43 -1.72
N PHE A 18 16.79 17.50 -1.69
CA PHE A 18 16.14 17.99 -0.47
C PHE A 18 15.11 17.01 0.10
N VAL A 19 14.29 16.39 -0.76
CA VAL A 19 13.30 15.39 -0.36
C VAL A 19 13.99 14.15 0.23
N GLU A 20 15.11 13.74 -0.35
CA GLU A 20 15.90 12.61 0.14
C GLU A 20 16.63 12.93 1.46
N CYS A 21 17.19 14.14 1.58
CA CYS A 21 17.93 14.53 2.77
C CYS A 21 18.05 16.06 2.90
N GLU A 22 17.38 16.66 3.88
CA GLU A 22 17.51 18.09 4.16
C GLU A 22 18.94 18.49 4.58
N HIS A 23 19.66 17.58 5.25
CA HIS A 23 21.06 17.81 5.64
C HIS A 23 21.98 17.91 4.41
N LEU A 24 21.71 17.15 3.35
CA LEU A 24 22.44 17.24 2.08
C LEU A 24 22.32 18.65 1.48
N THR A 25 21.11 19.23 1.50
CA THR A 25 20.89 20.61 1.06
C THR A 25 21.71 21.61 1.87
N VAL A 26 21.81 21.43 3.20
CA VAL A 26 22.65 22.28 4.05
C VAL A 26 24.14 22.14 3.71
N LEU A 27 24.65 20.91 3.51
CA LEU A 27 26.05 20.69 3.14
C LEU A 27 26.38 21.33 1.78
N GLU A 28 25.47 21.23 0.81
CA GLU A 28 25.61 21.91 -0.49
C GLU A 28 25.62 23.43 -0.38
N LEU A 29 24.71 24.01 0.42
CA LEU A 29 24.70 25.45 0.69
C LEU A 29 26.01 25.91 1.33
N ARG A 30 26.50 25.16 2.33
CA ARG A 30 27.79 25.44 2.99
C ARG A 30 28.96 25.34 2.01
N ARG A 31 28.97 24.33 1.13
CA ARG A 31 29.99 24.20 0.08
C ARG A 31 29.97 25.40 -0.88
N LEU A 32 28.79 25.80 -1.36
CA LEU A 32 28.63 26.94 -2.27
C LEU A 32 29.02 28.28 -1.61
N ARG A 33 28.73 28.44 -0.32
CA ARG A 33 29.15 29.59 0.50
C ARG A 33 30.62 29.55 0.94
N ARG A 34 31.36 28.50 0.59
CA ARG A 34 32.76 28.25 0.99
C ARG A 34 32.95 28.09 2.51
N GLU A 35 31.93 27.59 3.19
CA GLU A 35 31.93 27.24 4.63
C GLU A 35 32.28 25.76 4.88
N LEU A 36 32.39 24.97 3.81
CA LEU A 36 32.80 23.56 3.82
C LEU A 36 33.71 23.30 2.62
N GLU A 37 34.96 22.91 2.88
CA GLU A 37 35.86 22.42 1.85
C GLU A 37 35.56 20.94 1.58
N PHE A 38 35.05 20.64 0.38
CA PHE A 38 34.73 19.28 -0.03
C PHE A 38 34.92 19.10 -1.54
N VAL A 39 35.71 18.10 -1.93
CA VAL A 39 35.90 17.68 -3.32
C VAL A 39 35.19 16.35 -3.51
N PRO A 40 34.15 16.27 -4.36
CA PRO A 40 33.46 15.01 -4.61
C PRO A 40 34.42 13.95 -5.19
N PRO A 41 34.39 12.69 -4.71
CA PRO A 41 35.17 11.62 -5.31
C PRO A 41 34.67 11.32 -6.74
N PRO A 42 35.56 10.87 -7.66
CA PRO A 42 35.16 10.41 -8.97
C PRO A 42 34.25 9.18 -8.85
N ASN A 43 33.13 9.17 -9.59
CA ASN A 43 32.15 8.09 -9.56
C ASN A 43 31.99 7.53 -10.98
N ARG A 44 32.72 6.45 -11.27
CA ARG A 44 32.73 5.78 -12.58
C ARG A 44 31.35 5.24 -12.96
N ALA A 45 30.55 4.79 -11.99
CA ALA A 45 29.17 4.36 -12.22
C ALA A 45 28.27 5.52 -12.67
N ALA A 46 28.39 6.69 -12.04
CA ALA A 46 27.63 7.88 -12.45
C ALA A 46 28.01 8.38 -13.86
N GLU A 47 29.28 8.23 -14.26
CA GLU A 47 29.72 8.56 -15.62
C GLU A 47 29.13 7.63 -16.68
N LEU A 48 29.13 6.31 -16.40
CA LEU A 48 28.52 5.30 -17.27
C LEU A 48 27.02 5.54 -17.46
N VAL A 49 26.29 5.83 -16.38
CA VAL A 49 24.84 6.16 -16.43
C VAL A 49 24.57 7.38 -17.31
N ARG A 50 25.39 8.43 -17.21
CA ARG A 50 25.25 9.64 -18.04
C ARG A 50 25.54 9.39 -19.52
N GLU A 51 26.44 8.48 -19.84
CA GLU A 51 26.69 8.09 -21.24
C GLU A 51 25.55 7.26 -21.81
N LYS A 52 25.08 6.23 -21.08
CA LYS A 52 23.91 5.41 -21.47
C LYS A 52 22.68 6.31 -21.67
N GLY A 53 22.46 7.31 -20.80
CA GLY A 53 21.33 8.25 -20.89
C GLY A 53 21.31 9.05 -22.20
N ARG A 54 22.46 9.64 -22.58
CA ARG A 54 22.58 10.38 -23.85
C ARG A 54 22.31 9.50 -25.09
N ARG A 55 22.81 8.26 -25.10
CA ARG A 55 22.53 7.32 -26.20
C ARG A 55 21.02 7.03 -26.32
N HIS A 56 20.31 6.96 -25.21
CA HIS A 56 18.87 6.72 -25.19
C HIS A 56 18.07 7.96 -25.65
N GLU A 57 18.46 9.16 -25.22
CA GLU A 57 17.93 10.44 -25.72
C GLU A 57 18.07 10.53 -27.26
N ASP A 58 19.27 10.26 -27.78
CA ASP A 58 19.57 10.31 -29.22
C ASP A 58 18.75 9.28 -30.01
N ALA A 59 18.55 8.08 -29.46
CA ALA A 59 17.73 7.04 -30.09
C ALA A 59 16.24 7.45 -30.19
N PHE A 60 15.73 8.14 -29.17
CA PHE A 60 14.35 8.64 -29.17
C PHE A 60 14.17 9.80 -30.17
N VAL A 61 15.12 10.74 -30.23
CA VAL A 61 15.15 11.78 -31.28
C VAL A 61 15.10 11.16 -32.67
N ALA A 62 15.95 10.16 -32.93
CA ALA A 62 16.00 9.47 -34.22
C ALA A 62 14.70 8.71 -34.54
N ALA A 63 13.94 8.26 -33.53
CA ALA A 63 12.62 7.68 -33.72
C ALA A 63 11.58 8.71 -34.17
N LEU A 64 11.53 9.87 -33.51
CA LEU A 64 10.60 10.95 -33.85
C LEU A 64 10.86 11.52 -35.25
N GLU A 65 12.13 11.66 -35.65
CA GLU A 65 12.48 12.11 -37.01
C GLU A 65 12.06 11.09 -38.08
N ARG A 66 12.15 9.78 -37.79
CA ARG A 66 11.64 8.72 -38.70
C ARG A 66 10.12 8.75 -38.85
N GLU A 67 9.40 9.19 -37.83
CA GLU A 67 7.94 9.44 -37.89
C GLU A 67 7.59 10.70 -38.70
N GLY A 68 8.59 11.46 -39.15
CA GLY A 68 8.39 12.69 -39.92
C GLY A 68 8.12 13.94 -39.09
N LYS A 69 8.34 13.88 -37.76
CA LYS A 69 8.18 15.04 -36.86
C LYS A 69 9.33 16.03 -37.03
N THR A 70 9.02 17.32 -36.96
CA THR A 70 10.02 18.38 -36.93
C THR A 70 10.63 18.54 -35.53
N VAL A 71 11.97 18.51 -35.42
CA VAL A 71 12.69 18.59 -34.14
C VAL A 71 13.58 19.84 -34.08
N ALA A 72 13.32 20.73 -33.12
CA ALA A 72 14.21 21.86 -32.79
C ALA A 72 15.17 21.45 -31.66
N ARG A 73 16.48 21.47 -31.93
CA ARG A 73 17.52 21.11 -30.94
C ARG A 73 18.08 22.38 -30.29
N ILE A 74 18.07 22.44 -28.96
CA ILE A 74 18.51 23.60 -28.19
C ILE A 74 19.84 23.26 -27.48
N GLU A 75 20.86 24.10 -27.67
CA GLU A 75 22.17 23.89 -27.04
C GLU A 75 22.67 25.17 -26.34
N PRO A 76 22.94 25.14 -25.02
CA PRO A 76 23.49 26.30 -24.30
C PRO A 76 24.94 26.63 -24.72
N GLY A 77 25.64 25.67 -25.35
CA GLY A 77 27.01 25.81 -25.84
C GLY A 77 28.08 25.87 -24.74
N ASP A 78 29.36 25.96 -25.13
CA ASP A 78 30.51 25.90 -24.21
C ASP A 78 30.53 27.02 -23.16
N ALA A 79 29.92 28.16 -23.47
CA ALA A 79 29.80 29.30 -22.55
C ALA A 79 28.62 29.16 -21.56
N TRP A 80 27.81 28.11 -21.68
CA TRP A 80 26.65 27.83 -20.83
C TRP A 80 25.64 29.00 -20.78
N ASP A 81 25.32 29.58 -21.94
CA ASP A 81 24.42 30.74 -22.07
C ASP A 81 22.94 30.32 -21.99
N LEU A 82 22.46 30.16 -20.76
CA LEU A 82 21.09 29.70 -20.47
C LEU A 82 20.00 30.65 -20.95
N GLU A 83 20.26 31.96 -20.95
CA GLU A 83 19.26 32.95 -21.39
C GLU A 83 19.03 32.87 -22.90
N ARG A 84 20.09 32.66 -23.69
CA ARG A 84 19.95 32.43 -25.13
C ARG A 84 19.15 31.15 -25.40
N ALA A 85 19.54 30.04 -24.79
CA ALA A 85 18.88 28.75 -24.98
C ALA A 85 17.38 28.79 -24.57
N ALA A 86 17.03 29.51 -23.51
CA ALA A 86 15.63 29.72 -23.11
C ALA A 86 14.83 30.54 -24.13
N ARG A 87 15.42 31.58 -24.75
CA ARG A 87 14.78 32.34 -25.83
C ARG A 87 14.57 31.50 -27.09
N GLU A 88 15.53 30.65 -27.43
CA GLU A 88 15.43 29.72 -28.56
C GLU A 88 14.31 28.69 -28.33
N THR A 89 14.22 28.15 -27.11
CA THR A 89 13.11 27.26 -26.69
C THR A 89 11.75 27.93 -26.88
N LEU A 90 11.58 29.17 -26.39
CA LEU A 90 10.34 29.92 -26.55
C LEU A 90 10.00 30.21 -28.01
N ALA A 91 11.00 30.50 -28.84
CA ALA A 91 10.81 30.73 -30.27
C ALA A 91 10.32 29.46 -30.98
N ALA A 92 10.87 28.29 -30.65
CA ALA A 92 10.46 27.01 -31.21
C ALA A 92 9.01 26.64 -30.81
N VAL A 93 8.66 26.83 -29.52
CA VAL A 93 7.30 26.60 -28.99
C VAL A 93 6.27 27.49 -29.69
N ARG A 94 6.57 28.79 -29.88
CA ARG A 94 5.68 29.73 -30.59
C ARG A 94 5.57 29.44 -32.09
N ALA A 95 6.60 28.85 -32.69
CA ALA A 95 6.57 28.44 -34.09
C ALA A 95 5.76 27.16 -34.33
N GLY A 96 5.35 26.44 -33.28
CA GLY A 96 4.56 25.23 -33.40
C GLY A 96 5.36 24.03 -33.91
N VAL A 97 6.67 23.96 -33.62
CA VAL A 97 7.52 22.80 -33.96
C VAL A 97 7.00 21.56 -33.22
N ASP A 98 6.98 20.40 -33.88
CA ASP A 98 6.39 19.19 -33.29
C ASP A 98 7.09 18.76 -31.99
N VAL A 99 8.43 18.89 -31.95
CA VAL A 99 9.27 18.50 -30.82
C VAL A 99 10.37 19.53 -30.57
N VAL A 100 10.54 19.95 -29.32
CA VAL A 100 11.70 20.74 -28.87
C VAL A 100 12.59 19.86 -28.00
N TYR A 101 13.79 19.52 -28.48
CA TYR A 101 14.79 18.70 -27.78
C TYR A 101 15.76 19.56 -26.97
N GLN A 102 16.05 19.15 -25.73
CA GLN A 102 16.88 19.86 -24.75
C GLN A 102 16.33 21.25 -24.39
N ALA A 103 15.01 21.32 -24.24
CA ALA A 103 14.28 22.55 -23.95
C ALA A 103 14.78 23.19 -22.66
N THR A 104 15.48 24.32 -22.81
CA THR A 104 16.07 25.06 -21.69
C THR A 104 15.03 26.02 -21.13
N MET A 105 14.81 25.94 -19.82
CA MET A 105 13.79 26.72 -19.12
C MET A 105 14.41 27.51 -17.98
N LEU A 106 13.99 28.77 -17.86
CA LEU A 106 14.33 29.67 -16.75
C LEU A 106 13.04 30.25 -16.19
N ASP A 107 12.83 30.10 -14.88
CA ASP A 107 11.70 30.67 -14.15
C ASP A 107 12.16 31.21 -12.80
N GLY A 108 12.23 32.54 -12.65
CA GLY A 108 12.80 33.15 -11.45
C GLY A 108 14.21 32.61 -11.18
N ASP A 109 14.45 32.10 -9.97
CA ASP A 109 15.71 31.50 -9.52
C ASP A 109 15.87 30.02 -9.92
N TRP A 110 14.97 29.49 -10.75
CA TRP A 110 14.98 28.10 -11.20
C TRP A 110 15.50 27.96 -12.62
N ARG A 111 16.19 26.85 -12.87
CA ARG A 111 16.59 26.38 -14.20
C ARG A 111 16.20 24.92 -14.41
N GLY A 112 15.84 24.58 -15.64
CA GLY A 112 15.48 23.23 -16.04
C GLY A 112 15.90 22.92 -17.47
N PHE A 113 16.10 21.64 -17.74
CA PHE A 113 16.34 21.12 -19.08
C PHE A 113 15.38 19.94 -19.27
N ALA A 114 14.23 20.19 -19.88
CA ALA A 114 13.37 19.08 -20.29
C ALA A 114 14.00 18.42 -21.50
N ASP A 115 14.06 17.09 -21.50
CA ASP A 115 14.63 16.38 -22.63
C ASP A 115 13.80 16.69 -23.89
N PHE A 116 12.46 16.74 -23.75
CA PHE A 116 11.54 17.03 -24.84
C PHE A 116 10.34 17.89 -24.41
N LEU A 117 9.86 18.75 -25.31
CA LEU A 117 8.49 19.30 -25.30
C LEU A 117 7.76 18.77 -26.52
N LEU A 118 6.60 18.11 -26.31
CA LEU A 118 5.80 17.47 -27.36
C LEU A 118 4.57 18.33 -27.67
N ARG A 119 4.35 18.64 -28.96
CA ARG A 119 3.17 19.39 -29.42
C ARG A 119 1.91 18.52 -29.38
N VAL A 120 0.82 19.09 -28.86
CA VAL A 120 -0.52 18.48 -28.81
C VAL A 120 -1.55 19.46 -29.37
N GLU A 121 -2.50 18.96 -30.16
CA GLU A 121 -3.60 19.80 -30.67
C GLU A 121 -4.54 20.21 -29.53
N GLY A 122 -4.96 21.48 -29.51
CA GLY A 122 -5.85 22.02 -28.49
C GLY A 122 -5.62 23.51 -28.23
N GLU A 123 -6.68 24.21 -27.83
CA GLU A 123 -6.64 25.66 -27.60
C GLU A 123 -5.69 26.05 -26.45
N SER A 124 -4.83 27.04 -26.72
CA SER A 124 -3.95 27.71 -25.75
C SER A 124 -3.63 29.14 -26.18
N GLU A 125 -2.83 29.88 -25.40
CA GLU A 125 -2.33 31.20 -25.81
C GLU A 125 -1.36 31.15 -27.00
N LEU A 126 -0.90 29.95 -27.39
CA LEU A 126 -0.07 29.73 -28.58
C LEU A 126 -0.90 29.58 -29.87
N GLY A 127 -2.22 29.36 -29.76
CA GLY A 127 -3.12 29.08 -30.88
C GLY A 127 -3.85 27.74 -30.72
N SER A 128 -3.98 26.97 -31.79
CA SER A 128 -4.70 25.70 -31.81
C SER A 128 -3.86 24.50 -31.33
N TRP A 129 -2.73 24.75 -30.66
CA TRP A 129 -1.88 23.72 -30.08
C TRP A 129 -1.35 24.16 -28.71
N HIS A 130 -0.86 23.19 -27.95
CA HIS A 130 -0.14 23.37 -26.69
C HIS A 130 0.98 22.33 -26.59
N TYR A 131 1.79 22.39 -25.53
CA TYR A 131 2.90 21.47 -25.31
C TYR A 131 2.75 20.72 -23.98
N GLU A 132 3.26 19.49 -23.99
CA GLU A 132 3.41 18.64 -22.81
C GLU A 132 4.88 18.25 -22.64
N PRO A 133 5.44 18.30 -21.41
CA PRO A 133 6.83 17.96 -21.17
C PRO A 133 7.05 16.44 -21.17
N ALA A 134 8.20 16.01 -21.67
CA ALA A 134 8.61 14.62 -21.67
C ALA A 134 10.10 14.46 -21.36
N ASP A 135 10.43 13.45 -20.55
CA ASP A 135 11.80 13.11 -20.17
C ASP A 135 12.11 11.65 -20.49
N THR A 136 13.29 11.40 -21.05
CA THR A 136 13.82 10.04 -21.27
C THR A 136 14.62 9.59 -20.07
N LYS A 137 14.40 8.35 -19.62
CA LYS A 137 15.08 7.77 -18.46
C LYS A 137 15.47 6.33 -18.75
N LEU A 138 16.70 5.96 -18.41
CA LEU A 138 17.16 4.57 -18.45
C LEU A 138 16.38 3.65 -17.50
N ALA A 139 15.66 4.23 -16.55
CA ALA A 139 14.84 3.49 -15.61
C ALA A 139 13.66 2.82 -16.29
N ARG A 140 13.20 1.78 -15.61
CA ARG A 140 12.28 0.74 -16.10
C ARG A 140 10.83 0.98 -15.81
N HIS A 141 10.64 1.66 -14.70
CA HIS A 141 9.38 2.14 -14.22
C HIS A 141 9.61 3.57 -13.82
N VAL A 142 8.53 4.33 -13.81
CA VAL A 142 8.61 5.71 -13.38
C VAL A 142 8.96 5.77 -11.89
N LYS A 143 9.98 6.56 -11.55
CA LYS A 143 10.43 6.80 -10.18
C LYS A 143 9.91 8.17 -9.70
N PRO A 144 9.62 8.33 -8.39
CA PRO A 144 9.10 9.58 -7.82
C PRO A 144 9.87 10.85 -8.19
N TYR A 145 11.20 10.76 -8.20
CA TYR A 145 12.05 11.93 -8.47
C TYR A 145 12.02 12.37 -9.95
N PHE A 146 11.60 11.52 -10.89
CA PHE A 146 11.30 11.94 -12.27
C PHE A 146 10.04 12.80 -12.31
N ILE A 147 9.05 12.44 -11.51
CA ILE A 147 7.76 13.14 -11.44
C ILE A 147 7.92 14.55 -10.90
N LEU A 148 8.70 14.73 -9.82
CA LEU A 148 8.97 16.07 -9.28
C LEU A 148 9.62 16.98 -10.32
N GLN A 149 10.54 16.43 -11.11
CA GLN A 149 11.18 17.14 -12.21
C GLN A 149 10.20 17.49 -13.34
N LEU A 150 9.38 16.55 -13.78
CA LEU A 150 8.36 16.80 -14.80
C LEU A 150 7.26 17.77 -14.34
N CYS A 151 6.90 17.76 -13.06
CA CYS A 151 5.94 18.72 -12.50
C CYS A 151 6.48 20.16 -12.56
N PHE A 152 7.78 20.35 -12.29
CA PHE A 152 8.43 21.64 -12.50
C PHE A 152 8.37 22.06 -13.98
N TYR A 153 8.66 21.14 -14.90
CA TYR A 153 8.56 21.44 -16.33
C TYR A 153 7.11 21.76 -16.75
N ALA A 154 6.13 21.03 -16.23
CA ALA A 154 4.72 21.27 -16.51
C ALA A 154 4.25 22.64 -15.99
N GLU A 155 4.74 23.09 -14.82
CA GLU A 155 4.46 24.43 -14.27
C GLU A 155 5.02 25.54 -15.19
N VAL A 156 6.27 25.40 -15.63
CA VAL A 156 6.90 26.38 -16.53
C VAL A 156 6.21 26.39 -17.90
N VAL A 157 5.98 25.22 -18.50
CA VAL A 157 5.25 25.10 -19.78
C VAL A 157 3.85 25.70 -19.66
N GLY A 158 3.15 25.46 -18.54
CA GLY A 158 1.83 26.01 -18.30
C GLY A 158 1.81 27.55 -18.30
N THR A 159 2.87 28.16 -17.76
CA THR A 159 3.06 29.62 -17.80
C THR A 159 3.34 30.12 -19.22
N LEU A 160 4.09 29.37 -20.03
CA LEU A 160 4.44 29.76 -21.40
C LEU A 160 3.24 29.75 -22.37
N GLN A 161 2.25 28.90 -22.12
CA GLN A 161 1.09 28.69 -23.01
C GLN A 161 -0.27 29.14 -22.41
N GLY A 162 -0.25 29.71 -21.21
CA GLY A 162 -1.45 30.23 -20.51
C GLY A 162 -2.40 29.18 -19.92
N ARG A 163 -2.04 27.89 -19.98
CA ARG A 163 -2.81 26.78 -19.40
C ARG A 163 -1.90 25.64 -18.95
N PRO A 164 -2.17 25.00 -17.79
CA PRO A 164 -1.38 23.84 -17.38
C PRO A 164 -1.53 22.70 -18.40
N PRO A 165 -0.45 21.94 -18.67
CA PRO A 165 -0.54 20.68 -19.42
C PRO A 165 -1.47 19.70 -18.72
N GLU A 166 -2.20 18.89 -19.48
CA GLU A 166 -3.06 17.84 -18.92
C GLU A 166 -2.20 16.63 -18.51
N ARG A 167 -1.22 16.29 -19.36
CA ARG A 167 -0.30 15.18 -19.14
C ARG A 167 1.17 15.63 -19.20
N MET A 168 2.02 14.74 -18.71
CA MET A 168 3.48 14.77 -18.81
C MET A 168 3.94 13.34 -19.10
N HIS A 169 5.08 13.17 -19.76
CA HIS A 169 5.49 11.86 -20.27
C HIS A 169 6.85 11.43 -19.76
N VAL A 170 6.98 10.14 -19.44
CA VAL A 170 8.28 9.51 -19.18
C VAL A 170 8.52 8.47 -20.25
N VAL A 171 9.58 8.65 -21.02
CA VAL A 171 10.05 7.66 -21.97
C VAL A 171 11.04 6.77 -21.23
N LEU A 172 10.65 5.53 -20.99
CA LEU A 172 11.40 4.58 -20.19
C LEU A 172 12.49 3.89 -21.01
N GLY A 173 13.41 3.20 -20.33
CA GLY A 173 14.45 2.42 -20.98
C GLY A 173 13.90 1.33 -21.90
N THR A 174 12.62 0.93 -21.74
CA THR A 174 11.88 0.00 -22.62
C THR A 174 11.61 0.60 -24.00
N GLY A 175 11.69 1.92 -24.14
CA GLY A 175 11.17 2.66 -25.29
C GLY A 175 9.67 2.95 -25.19
N GLU A 176 8.98 2.44 -24.17
CA GLU A 176 7.58 2.78 -23.89
C GLU A 176 7.48 4.20 -23.32
N SER A 177 6.40 4.89 -23.67
CA SER A 177 6.10 6.22 -23.17
C SER A 177 4.93 6.13 -22.21
N GLU A 178 5.17 6.35 -20.93
CA GLU A 178 4.11 6.46 -19.93
C GLU A 178 3.59 7.89 -19.86
N ALA A 179 2.29 8.07 -20.09
CA ALA A 179 1.60 9.36 -19.97
C ALA A 179 0.97 9.50 -18.58
N LEU A 180 1.30 10.57 -17.87
CA LEU A 180 0.92 10.79 -16.48
C LEU A 180 0.13 12.08 -16.35
N ARG A 181 -1.02 12.03 -15.66
CA ARG A 181 -1.83 13.23 -15.42
C ARG A 181 -1.14 14.15 -14.42
N VAL A 182 -0.94 15.42 -14.80
CA VAL A 182 -0.23 16.41 -13.95
C VAL A 182 -0.96 16.63 -12.62
N ALA A 183 -2.29 16.69 -12.64
CA ALA A 183 -3.14 16.89 -11.47
C ALA A 183 -3.02 15.80 -10.38
N ASP A 184 -2.43 14.64 -10.71
CA ASP A 184 -2.20 13.57 -9.75
C ASP A 184 -0.97 13.83 -8.86
N PHE A 185 -0.16 14.86 -9.14
CA PHE A 185 1.13 15.11 -8.47
C PHE A 185 1.42 16.58 -8.13
N ASP A 186 0.74 17.51 -8.81
CA ASP A 186 1.07 18.93 -8.81
C ASP A 186 0.94 19.61 -7.44
N ALA A 187 -0.05 19.26 -6.63
CA ALA A 187 -0.24 19.82 -5.29
C ALA A 187 0.85 19.36 -4.31
N TYR A 188 1.26 18.08 -4.40
CA TYR A 188 2.42 17.57 -3.67
C TYR A 188 3.71 18.29 -4.10
N TYR A 189 3.94 18.40 -5.41
CA TYR A 189 5.10 19.11 -5.96
C TYR A 189 5.17 20.57 -5.47
N ARG A 190 4.08 21.34 -5.60
CA ARG A 190 4.03 22.75 -5.14
C ARG A 190 4.35 22.87 -3.66
N ARG A 191 3.83 21.95 -2.84
CA ARG A 191 4.11 21.93 -1.40
C ARG A 191 5.59 21.66 -1.11
N VAL A 192 6.19 20.65 -1.77
CA VAL A 192 7.61 20.32 -1.63
C VAL A 192 8.49 21.48 -2.11
N ARG A 193 8.15 22.12 -3.23
CA ARG A 193 8.83 23.31 -3.75
C ARG A 193 8.80 24.47 -2.77
N ASN A 194 7.62 24.79 -2.22
CA ASN A 194 7.50 25.88 -1.25
C ASN A 194 8.31 25.57 0.03
N ARG A 195 8.25 24.33 0.54
CA ARG A 195 9.06 23.91 1.69
C ARG A 195 10.55 24.04 1.42
N PHE A 196 11.00 23.66 0.22
CA PHE A 196 12.40 23.81 -0.19
C PHE A 196 12.82 25.28 -0.22
N LEU A 197 11.99 26.16 -0.79
CA LEU A 197 12.30 27.59 -0.85
C LEU A 197 12.37 28.22 0.55
N ASP A 198 11.40 27.90 1.42
CA ASP A 198 11.40 28.34 2.82
C ASP A 198 12.65 27.83 3.56
N PHE A 199 13.01 26.55 3.35
CA PHE A 199 14.19 25.93 3.95
C PHE A 199 15.50 26.57 3.47
N VAL A 200 15.65 26.86 2.18
CA VAL A 200 16.88 27.47 1.66
C VAL A 200 17.01 28.92 2.11
N ALA A 201 15.89 29.64 2.23
CA ALA A 201 15.85 31.01 2.73
C ALA A 201 16.32 31.09 4.19
N GLU A 202 15.86 30.17 5.05
CA GLU A 202 16.25 30.10 6.46
C GLU A 202 16.58 28.64 6.86
N PRO A 203 17.80 28.14 6.53
CA PRO A 203 18.15 26.74 6.79
C PRO A 203 18.24 26.48 8.30
N PRO A 204 17.39 25.59 8.85
CA PRO A 204 17.50 25.23 10.25
C PRO A 204 18.78 24.42 10.51
N PRO A 205 19.25 24.33 11.77
CA PRO A 205 20.29 23.38 12.13
C PRO A 205 19.87 21.96 11.78
N THR A 206 20.70 21.27 11.01
CA THR A 206 20.48 19.86 10.61
C THR A 206 21.62 18.98 11.10
N TYR A 207 21.35 17.67 11.18
CA TYR A 207 22.32 16.66 11.56
C TYR A 207 22.28 15.50 10.55
N GLY A 208 23.44 14.94 10.21
CA GLY A 208 23.56 13.84 9.26
C GLY A 208 23.08 12.52 9.84
N LEU A 209 21.77 12.34 10.04
CA LEU A 209 21.19 11.05 10.40
C LEU A 209 21.17 10.11 9.19
N PRO A 210 21.45 8.79 9.35
CA PRO A 210 21.54 7.86 8.23
C PRO A 210 20.17 7.65 7.56
N VAL A 211 20.08 7.94 6.26
CA VAL A 211 18.89 7.77 5.40
C VAL A 211 19.18 6.77 4.27
N SER A 212 18.16 6.27 3.57
CA SER A 212 18.34 5.39 2.41
C SER A 212 19.21 6.00 1.31
N HIS A 213 19.15 7.32 1.13
CA HIS A 213 19.98 8.02 0.14
C HIS A 213 21.48 8.01 0.46
N CYS A 214 21.91 7.63 1.66
CA CYS A 214 23.32 7.61 2.07
C CYS A 214 24.18 6.73 1.16
N GLU A 215 23.65 5.62 0.63
CA GLU A 215 24.38 4.66 -0.21
C GLU A 215 24.98 5.29 -1.48
N VAL A 216 24.33 6.31 -2.02
CA VAL A 216 24.77 7.04 -3.22
C VAL A 216 25.17 8.48 -2.92
N CYS A 217 25.12 8.88 -1.64
CA CYS A 217 25.39 10.24 -1.22
C CYS A 217 26.89 10.48 -1.15
N LYS A 218 27.37 11.49 -1.89
CA LYS A 218 28.78 11.89 -1.86
C LYS A 218 29.29 12.40 -0.50
N TYR A 219 28.41 12.71 0.46
CA TYR A 219 28.79 13.18 1.80
C TYR A 219 28.64 12.12 2.90
N ASP A 220 28.38 10.84 2.56
CA ASP A 220 28.11 9.82 3.57
C ASP A 220 29.27 9.64 4.55
N GLU A 221 30.51 9.52 4.06
CA GLU A 221 31.71 9.40 4.90
C GLU A 221 31.84 10.55 5.91
N LEU A 222 31.54 11.78 5.47
CA LEU A 222 31.58 12.97 6.33
C LEU A 222 30.52 12.88 7.45
N CYS A 223 29.31 12.43 7.11
CA CYS A 223 28.23 12.26 8.08
C CYS A 223 28.51 11.09 9.04
N THR A 224 29.05 9.97 8.54
CA THR A 224 29.44 8.81 9.33
C THR A 224 30.49 9.18 10.36
N LYS A 225 31.54 9.88 9.93
CA LYS A 225 32.59 10.38 10.81
C LYS A 225 32.04 11.31 11.90
N GLN A 226 31.15 12.23 11.53
CA GLN A 226 30.52 13.13 12.51
C GLN A 226 29.76 12.34 13.59
N ARG A 227 28.98 11.33 13.20
CA ARG A 227 28.22 10.49 14.14
C ARG A 227 29.15 9.75 15.10
N GLU A 228 30.24 9.19 14.58
CA GLU A 228 31.27 8.49 15.36
C GLU A 228 31.94 9.42 16.37
N ASP A 229 32.37 10.60 15.93
CA ASP A 229 33.00 11.63 16.79
C ASP A 229 32.04 12.09 17.91
N ASP A 230 30.75 12.19 17.62
CA ASP A 230 29.71 12.59 18.58
C ASP A 230 29.24 11.46 19.52
N ASP A 231 29.70 10.22 19.29
CA ASP A 231 29.23 8.99 19.94
C ASP A 231 27.70 8.82 19.84
N HIS A 232 27.12 9.15 18.69
CA HIS A 232 25.66 9.27 18.53
C HIS A 232 24.92 7.92 18.64
N LEU A 233 23.72 7.92 19.22
CA LEU A 233 22.91 6.70 19.45
C LEU A 233 22.55 5.90 18.21
N THR A 234 22.51 6.54 17.03
CA THR A 234 22.22 5.83 15.76
C THR A 234 23.29 4.83 15.37
N LEU A 235 24.43 4.82 16.04
CA LEU A 235 25.47 3.81 15.87
C LEU A 235 25.11 2.48 16.58
N VAL A 236 24.13 2.50 17.49
CA VAL A 236 23.68 1.30 18.20
C VAL A 236 22.86 0.43 17.25
N ALA A 237 23.29 -0.81 17.03
CA ALA A 237 22.63 -1.72 16.11
C ALA A 237 21.17 -1.96 16.51
N GLY A 238 20.26 -1.91 15.54
CA GLY A 238 18.82 -2.12 15.79
C GLY A 238 18.11 -1.01 16.57
N LEU A 239 18.82 0.06 16.96
CA LEU A 239 18.23 1.22 17.62
C LEU A 239 17.56 2.14 16.58
N ARG A 240 16.25 2.31 16.69
CA ARG A 240 15.47 3.17 15.78
C ARG A 240 15.57 4.63 16.18
N ARG A 241 15.41 5.55 15.22
CA ARG A 241 15.40 7.00 15.45
C ARG A 241 14.39 7.44 16.52
N ASP A 242 13.20 6.84 16.53
CA ASP A 242 12.17 7.14 17.52
C ASP A 242 12.61 6.73 18.94
N GLN A 243 13.35 5.62 19.06
CA GLN A 243 13.94 5.16 20.32
C GLN A 243 15.10 6.06 20.75
N ALA A 244 15.97 6.48 19.82
CA ALA A 244 17.05 7.43 20.09
C ALA A 244 16.51 8.73 20.69
N ARG A 245 15.44 9.28 20.09
CA ARG A 245 14.78 10.50 20.56
C ARG A 245 14.22 10.33 21.98
N ARG A 246 13.47 9.25 22.25
CA ARG A 246 12.90 8.97 23.58
C ARG A 246 13.96 8.77 24.66
N LEU A 247 15.09 8.15 24.31
CA LEU A 247 16.25 8.02 25.19
C LEU A 247 16.90 9.39 25.45
N GLY A 248 17.01 10.22 24.42
CA GLY A 248 17.50 11.60 24.52
C GLY A 248 16.66 12.47 25.46
N GLU A 249 15.32 12.33 25.42
CA GLU A 249 14.38 12.99 26.35
C GLU A 249 14.62 12.58 27.81
N ARG A 250 15.21 11.40 28.05
CA ARG A 250 15.64 10.89 29.36
C ARG A 250 17.12 11.17 29.68
N GLY A 251 17.80 11.96 28.85
CA GLY A 251 19.20 12.35 29.05
C GLY A 251 20.22 11.32 28.56
N VAL A 252 19.80 10.28 27.85
CA VAL A 252 20.68 9.29 27.21
C VAL A 252 20.79 9.64 25.73
N SER A 253 21.88 10.28 25.32
CA SER A 253 22.08 10.75 23.93
C SER A 253 23.30 10.17 23.24
N ARG A 254 24.10 9.37 23.95
CA ARG A 254 25.33 8.74 23.45
C ARG A 254 25.32 7.23 23.61
N LEU A 255 26.00 6.51 22.71
CA LEU A 255 26.14 5.05 22.79
C LEU A 255 26.80 4.64 24.11
N ALA A 256 27.89 5.31 24.51
CA ALA A 256 28.56 5.01 25.78
C ALA A 256 27.68 5.29 27.01
N GLN A 257 26.74 6.24 26.93
CA GLN A 257 25.77 6.49 28.00
C GLN A 257 24.72 5.37 28.06
N LEU A 258 24.20 4.93 26.92
CA LEU A 258 23.22 3.85 26.86
C LEU A 258 23.78 2.54 27.41
N ALA A 259 25.04 2.22 27.08
CA ALA A 259 25.74 1.01 27.53
C ALA A 259 25.75 0.83 29.07
N VAL A 260 25.69 1.92 29.84
CA VAL A 260 25.72 1.91 31.31
C VAL A 260 24.46 2.52 31.93
N ALA A 261 23.41 2.73 31.14
CA ALA A 261 22.20 3.41 31.61
C ALA A 261 21.44 2.55 32.64
N PRO A 262 21.02 3.14 33.78
CA PRO A 262 20.23 2.42 34.78
C PRO A 262 18.77 2.28 34.31
N ASP A 263 18.00 1.38 34.93
CA ASP A 263 16.62 1.09 34.50
C ASP A 263 15.68 2.30 34.64
N GLU A 264 15.98 3.24 35.54
CA GLU A 264 15.23 4.50 35.70
C GLU A 264 15.37 5.44 34.50
N ALA A 265 16.43 5.29 33.70
CA ALA A 265 16.63 6.04 32.45
C ALA A 265 15.74 5.52 31.31
N ARG A 266 15.06 4.37 31.49
CA ARG A 266 14.14 3.80 30.50
C ARG A 266 12.91 4.70 30.29
N PRO A 267 12.57 5.02 29.03
CA PRO A 267 11.30 5.67 28.72
C PRO A 267 10.10 4.79 29.16
N THR A 268 9.09 5.36 29.80
CA THR A 268 7.90 4.62 30.27
C THR A 268 7.13 3.92 29.16
N THR A 269 7.21 4.44 27.93
CA THR A 269 6.60 3.89 26.71
C THR A 269 7.45 2.81 26.02
N MET A 270 8.62 2.48 26.56
CA MET A 270 9.51 1.44 26.06
C MET A 270 9.47 0.24 26.98
N GLN A 271 9.26 -0.96 26.44
CA GLN A 271 9.22 -2.18 27.25
C GLN A 271 10.57 -2.45 27.93
N PRO A 272 10.59 -3.01 29.16
CA PRO A 272 11.82 -3.34 29.88
C PRO A 272 12.82 -4.16 29.06
N ARG A 273 12.36 -5.27 28.46
CA ARG A 273 13.19 -6.16 27.62
C ARG A 273 13.80 -5.45 26.41
N THR A 274 13.07 -4.50 25.78
CA THR A 274 13.59 -3.73 24.65
C THR A 274 14.73 -2.81 25.08
N PHE A 275 14.57 -2.13 26.22
CA PHE A 275 15.60 -1.26 26.78
C PHE A 275 16.85 -2.05 27.18
N GLU A 276 16.67 -3.18 27.87
CA GLU A 276 17.75 -4.10 28.22
C GLU A 276 18.50 -4.59 26.96
N GLY A 277 17.78 -4.99 25.92
CA GLY A 277 18.39 -5.41 24.66
C GLY A 277 19.23 -4.33 23.98
N LEU A 278 18.74 -3.08 23.95
CA LEU A 278 19.48 -1.94 23.39
C LEU A 278 20.69 -1.54 24.25
N ARG A 279 20.56 -1.62 25.58
CA ARG A 279 21.66 -1.39 26.53
C ARG A 279 22.76 -2.43 26.35
N ASP A 280 22.40 -3.71 26.26
CA ASP A 280 23.33 -4.80 26.01
C ASP A 280 24.05 -4.64 24.66
N GLN A 281 23.30 -4.29 23.61
CA GLN A 281 23.86 -4.03 22.29
C GLN A 281 24.88 -2.88 22.31
N ALA A 282 24.54 -1.77 22.96
CA ALA A 282 25.44 -0.63 23.13
C ALA A 282 26.70 -1.00 23.92
N ALA A 283 26.59 -1.88 24.94
CA ALA A 283 27.73 -2.34 25.71
C ALA A 283 28.71 -3.18 24.88
N LEU A 284 28.22 -4.12 24.07
CA LEU A 284 29.06 -4.93 23.17
C LEU A 284 29.78 -4.07 22.13
N GLN A 285 29.07 -3.11 21.53
CA GLN A 285 29.67 -2.20 20.56
C GLN A 285 30.70 -1.25 21.20
N LEU A 286 30.48 -0.82 22.46
CA LEU A 286 31.44 -0.02 23.21
C LEU A 286 32.71 -0.82 23.56
N GLU A 287 32.57 -2.09 23.89
CA GLU A 287 33.68 -2.99 24.17
C GLU A 287 34.57 -3.19 22.94
N HIS A 288 33.95 -3.49 21.79
CA HIS A 288 34.67 -3.58 20.52
C HIS A 288 35.42 -2.29 20.18
N ARG A 289 34.78 -1.11 20.32
CA ARG A 289 35.46 0.18 20.10
C ARG A 289 36.67 0.43 21.01
N ARG A 290 36.72 -0.19 22.18
CA ARG A 290 37.81 -0.02 23.15
C ARG A 290 38.95 -1.01 22.91
N ASN A 291 38.62 -2.22 22.50
CA ASN A 291 39.55 -3.35 22.50
C ASN A 291 39.90 -3.85 21.09
N ASP A 292 39.17 -3.40 20.06
CA ASP A 292 39.28 -3.88 18.67
C ASP A 292 39.00 -5.40 18.52
N GLU A 293 38.23 -5.97 19.45
CA GLU A 293 37.87 -7.38 19.47
C GLU A 293 36.38 -7.55 19.16
N HIS A 294 36.04 -8.51 18.30
CA HIS A 294 34.67 -8.87 18.00
C HIS A 294 34.11 -9.82 19.06
N VAL A 295 32.98 -9.47 19.67
CA VAL A 295 32.38 -10.22 20.78
C VAL A 295 30.95 -10.64 20.44
N THR A 296 30.60 -11.87 20.80
CA THR A 296 29.23 -12.40 20.74
C THR A 296 28.72 -12.73 22.13
N ARG A 297 27.39 -12.63 22.31
CA ARG A 297 26.68 -13.07 23.51
C ARG A 297 25.53 -13.98 23.12
N LEU A 298 25.42 -15.12 23.79
CA LEU A 298 24.31 -16.06 23.66
C LEU A 298 23.07 -15.51 24.39
N LEU A 299 21.91 -15.65 23.76
CA LEU A 299 20.61 -15.35 24.36
C LEU A 299 20.03 -16.63 24.97
N GLU A 300 19.21 -16.47 26.02
CA GLU A 300 18.55 -17.61 26.68
C GLU A 300 17.67 -18.37 25.68
N PRO A 301 17.82 -19.70 25.54
CA PRO A 301 17.04 -20.48 24.57
C PRO A 301 15.54 -20.46 24.88
N GLU A 302 14.73 -20.19 23.86
CA GLU A 302 13.26 -20.24 23.95
C GLU A 302 12.72 -21.36 23.03
N PRO A 303 11.63 -22.07 23.40
CA PRO A 303 10.99 -23.04 22.52
C PRO A 303 10.60 -22.44 21.16
N ALA A 304 10.86 -23.17 20.07
CA ALA A 304 10.57 -22.77 18.69
C ALA A 304 11.19 -21.42 18.25
N ARG A 305 12.30 -21.01 18.87
CA ARG A 305 13.04 -19.77 18.54
C ARG A 305 14.55 -19.96 18.62
N GLY A 306 15.32 -19.09 17.96
CA GLY A 306 16.78 -19.11 18.00
C GLY A 306 17.35 -20.47 17.62
N PHE A 307 18.18 -21.05 18.49
CA PHE A 307 18.77 -22.37 18.27
C PHE A 307 17.76 -23.52 18.11
N ALA A 308 16.53 -23.37 18.62
CA ALA A 308 15.47 -24.38 18.45
C ALA A 308 14.88 -24.41 17.03
N LEU A 309 15.25 -23.45 16.16
CA LEU A 309 14.91 -23.45 14.73
C LEU A 309 15.90 -24.26 13.89
N LEU A 310 17.02 -24.69 14.46
CA LEU A 310 17.98 -25.53 13.76
C LEU A 310 17.45 -26.98 13.70
N PRO A 311 17.39 -27.59 12.50
CA PRO A 311 17.13 -29.00 12.37
C PRO A 311 18.37 -29.82 12.72
N ARG A 312 18.18 -31.14 12.87
CA ARG A 312 19.31 -32.07 12.96
C ARG A 312 20.09 -32.02 11.63
N PRO A 313 21.43 -31.86 11.66
CA PRO A 313 22.22 -31.85 10.43
C PRO A 313 22.06 -33.16 9.65
N SER A 314 21.88 -33.05 8.34
CA SER A 314 21.90 -34.19 7.42
C SER A 314 23.08 -34.14 6.48
N ARG A 315 23.53 -35.30 5.98
CA ARG A 315 24.58 -35.36 4.96
C ARG A 315 24.12 -34.81 3.62
N GLY A 316 22.82 -34.86 3.34
CA GLY A 316 22.23 -34.28 2.14
C GLY A 316 22.04 -32.76 2.17
N ASP A 317 22.31 -32.09 3.31
CA ASP A 317 22.05 -30.65 3.47
C ASP A 317 22.72 -29.78 2.38
N LEU A 318 22.01 -28.74 1.96
CA LEU A 318 22.39 -27.83 0.89
C LEU A 318 22.49 -26.37 1.39
N PHE A 319 23.38 -25.58 0.82
CA PHE A 319 23.60 -24.17 1.16
C PHE A 319 23.43 -23.33 -0.09
N PHE A 320 22.51 -22.36 -0.03
CA PHE A 320 21.91 -21.77 -1.21
C PHE A 320 22.01 -20.23 -1.19
N ASP A 321 22.45 -19.67 -2.31
CA ASP A 321 22.54 -18.23 -2.55
C ASP A 321 22.15 -17.87 -4.00
N ILE A 322 21.68 -16.63 -4.22
CA ILE A 322 21.20 -16.15 -5.54
C ILE A 322 21.80 -14.78 -5.84
N GLU A 323 22.35 -14.64 -7.04
CA GLU A 323 22.75 -13.34 -7.59
C GLU A 323 21.77 -12.88 -8.67
N GLY A 324 21.48 -11.58 -8.68
CA GLY A 324 20.56 -10.99 -9.63
C GLY A 324 20.95 -9.58 -10.05
N ASP A 325 20.64 -9.26 -11.31
CA ASP A 325 20.84 -7.94 -11.91
C ASP A 325 19.50 -7.20 -11.98
N PRO A 326 19.27 -6.18 -11.12
CA PRO A 326 18.07 -5.35 -11.19
C PRO A 326 18.03 -4.49 -12.47
N PHE A 327 19.15 -4.40 -13.21
CA PHE A 327 19.36 -3.65 -14.45
C PHE A 327 19.49 -4.53 -15.71
N TRP A 328 19.03 -5.79 -15.70
CA TRP A 328 19.06 -6.69 -16.86
C TRP A 328 18.20 -6.28 -18.10
N ALA A 329 16.85 -6.31 -18.04
CA ALA A 329 15.95 -5.81 -19.12
C ALA A 329 14.97 -4.71 -18.66
N PRO A 330 14.65 -3.68 -19.48
CA PRO A 330 14.03 -2.44 -19.03
C PRO A 330 12.67 -2.49 -18.31
N ASP A 331 12.09 -3.64 -18.04
CA ASP A 331 10.83 -3.86 -17.31
C ASP A 331 11.01 -4.85 -16.14
N ARG A 332 12.21 -5.43 -15.96
CA ARG A 332 12.48 -6.50 -14.98
C ARG A 332 13.96 -6.76 -14.68
N GLY A 333 14.25 -7.12 -13.43
CA GLY A 333 15.52 -7.77 -13.08
C GLY A 333 15.58 -9.22 -13.57
N LEU A 334 16.78 -9.79 -13.54
CA LEU A 334 17.06 -11.18 -13.83
C LEU A 334 17.94 -11.77 -12.73
N GLU A 335 17.52 -12.88 -12.14
CA GLU A 335 18.35 -13.70 -11.25
C GLU A 335 19.25 -14.57 -12.13
N TYR A 336 20.48 -14.11 -12.35
CA TYR A 336 21.38 -14.68 -13.35
C TYR A 336 22.19 -15.88 -12.85
N LEU A 337 22.31 -16.08 -11.53
CA LEU A 337 23.07 -17.20 -10.96
C LEU A 337 22.39 -17.72 -9.70
N TRP A 338 22.17 -19.04 -9.68
CA TRP A 338 21.67 -19.80 -8.54
C TRP A 338 22.76 -20.75 -8.07
N GLY A 339 23.38 -20.45 -6.92
CA GLY A 339 24.46 -21.23 -6.35
C GLY A 339 24.01 -22.17 -5.27
N VAL A 340 24.46 -23.43 -5.34
CA VAL A 340 24.22 -24.42 -4.28
C VAL A 340 25.51 -25.15 -3.94
N THR A 341 25.92 -25.08 -2.68
CA THR A 341 27.01 -25.89 -2.12
C THR A 341 26.44 -27.05 -1.29
N ASP A 342 26.99 -28.25 -1.41
CA ASP A 342 26.67 -29.38 -0.55
C ASP A 342 27.61 -29.50 0.67
N THR A 343 27.33 -30.45 1.58
CA THR A 343 28.16 -30.67 2.78
C THR A 343 29.60 -31.11 2.48
N GLU A 344 29.90 -31.60 1.27
CA GLU A 344 31.24 -31.99 0.82
C GLU A 344 31.96 -30.83 0.09
N ARG A 345 31.36 -29.64 0.08
CA ARG A 345 31.81 -28.43 -0.62
C ARG A 345 31.81 -28.58 -2.15
N GLY A 346 30.94 -29.42 -2.70
CA GLY A 346 30.64 -29.44 -4.13
C GLY A 346 29.72 -28.27 -4.49
N PHE A 347 30.16 -27.39 -5.39
CA PHE A 347 29.38 -26.26 -5.89
C PHE A 347 28.63 -26.61 -7.18
N HIS A 348 27.36 -26.22 -7.23
CA HIS A 348 26.46 -26.37 -8.37
C HIS A 348 25.91 -24.99 -8.72
N ALA A 349 26.02 -24.61 -10.00
CA ALA A 349 25.61 -23.31 -10.49
C ALA A 349 24.56 -23.47 -11.60
N PHE A 350 23.43 -22.76 -11.48
CA PHE A 350 22.44 -22.64 -12.56
C PHE A 350 22.44 -21.20 -13.07
N TRP A 351 22.85 -21.03 -14.32
CA TRP A 351 22.96 -19.72 -14.96
C TRP A 351 21.69 -19.38 -15.75
N ALA A 352 21.39 -18.08 -15.79
CA ALA A 352 20.40 -17.52 -16.68
C ALA A 352 20.86 -16.17 -17.23
N HIS A 353 20.69 -15.99 -18.54
CA HIS A 353 21.01 -14.74 -19.25
C HIS A 353 19.80 -14.15 -19.98
N ASP A 354 18.68 -14.89 -20.00
CA ASP A 354 17.38 -14.44 -20.45
C ASP A 354 16.20 -15.01 -19.63
N GLU A 355 14.97 -14.59 -19.95
CA GLU A 355 13.77 -14.97 -19.19
C GLU A 355 13.47 -16.48 -19.25
N GLU A 356 13.71 -17.08 -20.41
CA GLU A 356 13.43 -18.50 -20.62
C GLU A 356 14.47 -19.33 -19.86
N GLU A 357 15.73 -18.88 -19.87
CA GLU A 357 16.78 -19.44 -19.03
C GLU A 357 16.52 -19.23 -17.53
N GLU A 358 15.98 -18.08 -17.07
CA GLU A 358 15.65 -17.86 -15.64
C GLU A 358 14.51 -18.79 -15.19
N LYS A 359 13.50 -18.96 -16.04
CA LYS A 359 12.44 -19.95 -15.82
C LYS A 359 13.01 -21.38 -15.75
N GLN A 360 13.92 -21.74 -16.66
CA GLN A 360 14.58 -23.05 -16.66
C GLN A 360 15.49 -23.24 -15.46
N ALA A 361 16.18 -22.19 -15.00
CA ALA A 361 17.02 -22.21 -13.81
C ALA A 361 16.16 -22.47 -12.56
N LEU A 362 15.01 -21.79 -12.43
CA LEU A 362 14.04 -22.06 -11.37
C LEU A 362 13.56 -23.52 -11.39
N GLU A 363 13.12 -24.03 -12.55
CA GLU A 363 12.66 -25.42 -12.68
C GLU A 363 13.77 -26.42 -12.37
N SER A 364 15.01 -26.13 -12.80
CA SER A 364 16.17 -26.99 -12.57
C SER A 364 16.60 -27.01 -11.12
N PHE A 365 16.63 -25.85 -10.46
CA PHE A 365 16.89 -25.74 -9.03
C PHE A 365 15.86 -26.51 -8.20
N VAL A 366 14.57 -26.31 -8.48
CA VAL A 366 13.48 -27.00 -7.77
C VAL A 366 13.57 -28.51 -7.99
N ARG A 367 13.83 -28.97 -9.22
CA ARG A 367 14.05 -30.39 -9.53
C ARG A 367 15.24 -30.95 -8.75
N PHE A 368 16.36 -30.25 -8.75
CA PHE A 368 17.58 -30.64 -8.03
C PHE A 368 17.33 -30.85 -6.53
N VAL A 369 16.66 -29.88 -5.88
CA VAL A 369 16.31 -29.99 -4.45
C VAL A 369 15.36 -31.16 -4.21
N ARG A 370 14.36 -31.37 -5.07
CA ARG A 370 13.39 -32.47 -4.92
C ARG A 370 14.03 -33.84 -5.07
N GLU A 371 14.85 -34.06 -6.08
CA GLU A 371 15.56 -35.33 -6.29
C GLU A 371 16.43 -35.68 -5.07
N ARG A 372 17.18 -34.71 -4.53
CA ARG A 372 17.97 -34.90 -3.32
C ARG A 372 17.12 -35.16 -2.07
N LEU A 373 15.95 -34.52 -1.98
CA LEU A 373 15.01 -34.70 -0.86
C LEU A 373 14.28 -36.06 -0.92
N GLU A 374 14.13 -36.65 -2.10
CA GLU A 374 13.66 -38.03 -2.28
C GLU A 374 14.71 -39.05 -1.82
N ASP A 375 16.00 -38.79 -2.08
CA ASP A 375 17.13 -39.61 -1.63
C ASP A 375 17.39 -39.48 -0.12
N ASP A 376 17.28 -38.27 0.43
CA ASP A 376 17.46 -37.96 1.85
C ASP A 376 16.28 -37.12 2.40
N PRO A 377 15.26 -37.78 2.98
CA PRO A 377 14.10 -37.08 3.55
C PRO A 377 14.42 -36.15 4.73
N ALA A 378 15.64 -36.21 5.29
CA ALA A 378 16.10 -35.33 6.37
C ALA A 378 16.86 -34.09 5.84
N LEU A 379 17.13 -33.99 4.54
CA LEU A 379 17.82 -32.86 3.90
C LEU A 379 17.13 -31.53 4.12
N HIS A 380 17.86 -30.50 4.54
CA HIS A 380 17.43 -29.10 4.58
C HIS A 380 18.23 -28.22 3.60
N VAL A 381 17.64 -27.11 3.19
CA VAL A 381 18.29 -26.07 2.36
C VAL A 381 18.48 -24.82 3.22
N TYR A 382 19.72 -24.50 3.55
CA TYR A 382 20.07 -23.32 4.35
C TYR A 382 20.33 -22.12 3.45
N HIS A 383 19.84 -20.96 3.88
CA HIS A 383 20.06 -19.69 3.20
C HIS A 383 20.17 -18.56 4.23
N TYR A 384 20.66 -17.39 3.81
CA TYR A 384 20.90 -16.26 4.70
C TYR A 384 19.94 -15.10 4.42
N ALA A 385 18.99 -14.88 5.35
CA ALA A 385 17.91 -13.89 5.25
C ALA A 385 16.75 -14.32 4.35
N SER A 386 15.76 -13.45 4.17
CA SER A 386 14.49 -13.85 3.53
C SER A 386 14.48 -13.67 2.01
N TYR A 387 15.56 -13.17 1.41
CA TYR A 387 15.57 -12.77 -0.01
C TYR A 387 15.34 -13.98 -0.92
N GLU A 388 16.02 -15.08 -0.69
CA GLU A 388 16.03 -16.25 -1.57
C GLU A 388 14.62 -16.89 -1.65
N THR A 389 13.98 -17.09 -0.50
CA THR A 389 12.61 -17.63 -0.47
C THR A 389 11.58 -16.62 -0.99
N ALA A 390 11.84 -15.32 -0.89
CA ALA A 390 11.01 -14.28 -1.51
C ALA A 390 11.15 -14.28 -3.03
N VAL A 391 12.36 -14.45 -3.55
CA VAL A 391 12.65 -14.62 -4.98
C VAL A 391 11.93 -15.86 -5.52
N LEU A 392 12.05 -17.01 -4.85
CA LEU A 392 11.34 -18.24 -5.22
C LEU A 392 9.82 -18.02 -5.31
N LYS A 393 9.21 -17.41 -4.29
CA LYS A 393 7.76 -17.08 -4.29
C LYS A 393 7.38 -16.11 -5.41
N ARG A 394 8.23 -15.10 -5.66
CA ARG A 394 8.01 -14.09 -6.69
C ARG A 394 8.10 -14.69 -8.10
N LEU A 395 9.13 -15.47 -8.39
CA LEU A 395 9.32 -16.10 -9.69
C LEU A 395 8.28 -17.21 -9.93
N MET A 396 7.94 -17.98 -8.91
CA MET A 396 6.80 -18.92 -8.94
C MET A 396 5.51 -18.21 -9.34
N GLY A 397 5.17 -17.10 -8.68
CA GLY A 397 3.96 -16.32 -9.00
C GLY A 397 4.02 -15.63 -10.36
N ARG A 398 5.21 -15.19 -10.81
CA ARG A 398 5.44 -14.53 -12.10
C ARG A 398 5.30 -15.51 -13.27
N TYR A 399 5.99 -16.64 -13.20
CA TYR A 399 6.06 -17.61 -14.28
C TYR A 399 4.93 -18.65 -14.25
N GLY A 400 4.24 -18.79 -13.12
CA GLY A 400 3.19 -19.81 -12.95
C GLY A 400 3.73 -21.24 -13.00
N VAL A 401 5.03 -21.44 -12.72
CA VAL A 401 5.70 -22.75 -12.68
C VAL A 401 6.13 -23.11 -11.27
N CYS A 402 6.29 -24.41 -11.01
CA CYS A 402 6.70 -24.97 -9.72
C CYS A 402 5.81 -24.56 -8.53
N GLU A 403 4.55 -24.15 -8.77
CA GLU A 403 3.64 -23.63 -7.74
C GLU A 403 3.34 -24.62 -6.63
N ASP A 404 3.26 -25.91 -6.97
CA ASP A 404 2.95 -26.97 -6.01
C ASP A 404 4.22 -27.48 -5.33
N GLU A 405 5.32 -27.59 -6.09
CA GLU A 405 6.62 -28.03 -5.60
C GLU A 405 7.19 -27.06 -4.58
N ILE A 406 7.21 -25.76 -4.88
CA ILE A 406 7.72 -24.73 -3.97
C ILE A 406 6.82 -24.63 -2.74
N ASP A 407 5.49 -24.73 -2.91
CA ASP A 407 4.55 -24.73 -1.79
C ASP A 407 4.75 -25.96 -0.89
N ASP A 408 5.01 -27.15 -1.46
CA ASP A 408 5.36 -28.35 -0.68
C ASP A 408 6.68 -28.18 0.08
N LEU A 409 7.74 -27.69 -0.58
CA LEU A 409 9.03 -27.44 0.06
C LEU A 409 8.93 -26.44 1.21
N LEU A 410 8.15 -25.37 1.03
CA LEU A 410 7.91 -24.36 2.07
C LEU A 410 7.04 -24.90 3.21
N ARG A 411 5.98 -25.66 2.90
CA ARG A 411 5.08 -26.27 3.89
C ARG A 411 5.78 -27.34 4.72
N ARG A 412 6.71 -28.08 4.11
CA ARG A 412 7.57 -29.06 4.79
C ARG A 412 8.74 -28.40 5.55
N GLU A 413 8.82 -27.08 5.51
CA GLU A 413 9.86 -26.28 6.17
C GLU A 413 11.27 -26.79 5.82
N VAL A 414 11.48 -27.08 4.52
CA VAL A 414 12.78 -27.55 3.99
C VAL A 414 13.83 -26.44 4.04
N PHE A 415 13.40 -25.19 3.84
CA PHE A 415 14.27 -24.01 3.86
C PHE A 415 14.50 -23.51 5.28
N VAL A 416 15.76 -23.28 5.65
CA VAL A 416 16.19 -22.81 6.97
C VAL A 416 16.88 -21.46 6.84
N ASP A 417 16.25 -20.42 7.39
CA ASP A 417 16.79 -19.05 7.45
C ASP A 417 17.76 -18.91 8.62
N LEU A 418 19.07 -18.92 8.33
CA LEU A 418 20.12 -18.78 9.34
C LEU A 418 20.20 -17.37 9.92
N TYR A 419 19.81 -16.33 9.18
CA TYR A 419 19.74 -14.96 9.70
C TYR A 419 18.73 -14.87 10.85
N LYS A 420 17.58 -15.56 10.72
CA LYS A 420 16.59 -15.65 11.80
C LYS A 420 17.15 -16.34 13.04
N VAL A 421 17.95 -17.40 12.87
CA VAL A 421 18.64 -18.09 13.98
C VAL A 421 19.63 -17.14 14.66
N VAL A 422 20.55 -16.53 13.90
CA VAL A 422 21.55 -15.57 14.40
C VAL A 422 20.88 -14.45 15.20
N ARG A 423 19.87 -13.80 14.63
CA ARG A 423 19.18 -12.67 15.25
C ARG A 423 18.46 -13.03 16.55
N GLN A 424 17.97 -14.27 16.68
CA GLN A 424 17.19 -14.72 17.84
C GLN A 424 18.05 -15.41 18.90
N ALA A 425 19.19 -15.97 18.51
CA ALA A 425 20.08 -16.71 19.41
C ALA A 425 21.26 -15.86 19.90
N LEU A 426 21.65 -14.82 19.16
CA LEU A 426 22.89 -14.07 19.39
C LEU A 426 22.67 -12.56 19.48
N ARG A 427 23.57 -11.88 20.21
CA ARG A 427 23.89 -10.46 20.07
C ARG A 427 25.36 -10.31 19.74
N THR A 428 25.71 -9.40 18.83
CA THR A 428 27.10 -9.23 18.35
C THR A 428 27.56 -7.79 18.53
N SER A 429 28.88 -7.57 18.59
CA SER A 429 29.47 -6.23 18.64
C SER A 429 29.50 -5.50 17.29
N HIS A 430 29.15 -6.18 16.19
CA HIS A 430 29.13 -5.58 14.86
C HIS A 430 27.82 -4.78 14.63
N PRO A 431 27.85 -3.61 13.97
CA PRO A 431 26.66 -2.75 13.80
C PRO A 431 25.58 -3.32 12.87
N ASN A 432 25.93 -4.28 12.02
CA ASN A 432 25.00 -4.96 11.12
C ASN A 432 25.23 -6.48 11.14
N LEU A 433 24.25 -7.22 10.63
CA LEU A 433 24.23 -8.68 10.54
C LEU A 433 24.12 -9.10 9.07
N SER A 434 24.95 -8.53 8.19
CA SER A 434 25.16 -9.13 6.86
C SER A 434 26.04 -10.37 6.98
N LEU A 435 25.96 -11.31 6.03
CA LEU A 435 26.77 -12.53 6.07
C LEU A 435 28.27 -12.22 6.23
N LYS A 436 28.81 -11.34 5.37
CA LYS A 436 30.20 -10.82 5.43
C LYS A 436 30.60 -10.21 6.78
N SER A 437 29.64 -9.67 7.51
CA SER A 437 29.91 -9.10 8.84
C SER A 437 29.89 -10.14 9.94
N VAL A 438 29.05 -11.18 9.81
CA VAL A 438 29.02 -12.31 10.75
C VAL A 438 30.20 -13.25 10.55
N GLU A 439 30.75 -13.33 9.33
CA GLU A 439 31.98 -14.07 9.01
C GLU A 439 33.14 -13.76 9.96
N GLN A 440 33.28 -12.50 10.36
CA GLN A 440 34.36 -12.03 11.25
C GLN A 440 34.39 -12.76 12.62
N PHE A 441 33.31 -13.46 13.00
CA PHE A 441 33.22 -14.21 14.25
C PHE A 441 33.62 -15.70 14.12
N TYR A 442 33.69 -16.26 12.91
CA TYR A 442 34.02 -17.67 12.68
C TYR A 442 35.12 -17.91 11.63
N THR A 443 35.57 -16.88 10.91
CA THR A 443 36.67 -16.97 9.94
C THR A 443 37.71 -15.86 10.14
N GLN A 444 38.97 -16.13 9.76
CA GLN A 444 40.10 -15.18 9.82
C GLN A 444 40.38 -14.50 8.47
N ARG A 445 39.54 -14.71 7.45
CA ARG A 445 39.73 -14.07 6.14
C ARG A 445 39.44 -12.57 6.28
N VAL A 446 40.42 -11.75 5.91
CA VAL A 446 40.17 -10.33 5.61
C VAL A 446 39.45 -10.35 4.28
N ALA A 447 38.13 -10.11 4.28
CA ALA A 447 37.38 -9.98 3.04
C ALA A 447 38.00 -8.83 2.23
N ASP A 448 38.49 -9.11 1.02
CA ASP A 448 38.57 -8.05 0.02
C ASP A 448 37.15 -7.55 -0.18
N LEU A 449 36.96 -6.23 -0.08
CA LEU A 449 35.67 -5.56 -0.17
C LEU A 449 35.10 -5.69 -1.59
N GLN A 450 34.61 -6.88 -1.94
CA GLN A 450 33.68 -7.08 -3.04
C GLN A 450 32.28 -7.18 -2.41
N SER A 451 31.43 -6.24 -2.79
CA SER A 451 30.02 -6.18 -2.39
C SER A 451 29.15 -6.83 -3.48
N GLY A 452 27.92 -7.22 -3.14
CA GLY A 452 26.94 -7.62 -4.16
C GLY A 452 26.62 -6.54 -5.22
N GLY A 453 27.05 -5.28 -5.00
CA GLY A 453 27.00 -4.25 -6.04
C GLY A 453 28.08 -4.43 -7.12
N ASP A 454 29.20 -5.07 -6.78
CA ASP A 454 30.32 -5.31 -7.71
C ASP A 454 30.02 -6.47 -8.65
N SER A 455 29.31 -7.53 -8.20
CA SER A 455 28.86 -8.64 -9.06
C SER A 455 27.93 -8.15 -10.17
N ILE A 456 27.01 -7.21 -9.86
CA ILE A 456 26.13 -6.56 -10.84
C ILE A 456 26.94 -5.79 -11.90
N LEU A 457 27.94 -5.02 -11.49
CA LEU A 457 28.80 -4.26 -12.42
C LEU A 457 29.62 -5.18 -13.32
N MET A 458 30.14 -6.28 -12.76
CA MET A 458 30.89 -7.30 -13.50
C MET A 458 30.00 -8.03 -14.51
N TYR A 459 28.76 -8.33 -14.15
CA TYR A 459 27.79 -8.93 -15.06
C TYR A 459 27.42 -7.99 -16.21
N GLU A 460 27.20 -6.70 -15.93
CA GLU A 460 26.98 -5.68 -16.96
C GLU A 460 28.19 -5.51 -17.90
N GLU A 461 29.40 -5.53 -17.36
CA GLU A 461 30.64 -5.49 -18.17
C GLU A 461 30.77 -6.75 -19.03
N TRP A 462 30.37 -7.92 -18.52
CA TRP A 462 30.32 -9.17 -19.29
C TRP A 462 29.30 -9.09 -20.43
N ARG A 463 28.12 -8.50 -20.23
CA ARG A 463 27.14 -8.34 -21.31
C ARG A 463 27.65 -7.48 -22.47
N GLU A 464 28.55 -6.54 -22.20
CA GLU A 464 29.18 -5.71 -23.23
C GLU A 464 30.41 -6.40 -23.87
N SER A 465 31.31 -6.93 -23.04
CA SER A 465 32.61 -7.49 -23.47
C SER A 465 32.57 -8.96 -23.89
N HIS A 466 31.62 -9.72 -23.35
CA HIS A 466 31.48 -11.19 -23.43
C HIS A 466 32.74 -11.95 -22.93
N GLU A 467 33.49 -11.38 -21.99
CA GLU A 467 34.70 -12.00 -21.42
C GLU A 467 34.36 -13.04 -20.33
N GLN A 468 34.61 -14.33 -20.59
CA GLN A 468 34.29 -15.44 -19.68
C GLN A 468 34.86 -15.28 -18.26
N ARG A 469 36.03 -14.64 -18.12
CA ARG A 469 36.67 -14.38 -16.83
C ARG A 469 35.73 -13.69 -15.84
N LEU A 470 34.86 -12.80 -16.31
CA LEU A 470 33.93 -12.07 -15.44
C LEU A 470 32.86 -13.00 -14.85
N LEU A 471 32.34 -13.96 -15.62
CA LEU A 471 31.42 -14.98 -15.10
C LEU A 471 32.11 -15.93 -14.13
N ASP A 472 33.36 -16.29 -14.41
CA ASP A 472 34.15 -17.15 -13.52
C ASP A 472 34.36 -16.46 -12.16
N GLU A 473 34.70 -15.16 -12.14
CA GLU A 473 34.85 -14.38 -10.90
C GLU A 473 33.51 -14.22 -10.13
N ILE A 474 32.38 -14.05 -10.84
CA ILE A 474 31.04 -14.03 -10.22
C ILE A 474 30.69 -15.41 -9.61
N ALA A 475 31.02 -16.51 -10.29
CA ALA A 475 30.80 -17.86 -9.79
C ALA A 475 31.61 -18.12 -8.52
N GLU A 476 32.89 -17.72 -8.51
CA GLU A 476 33.78 -17.84 -7.35
C GLU A 476 33.22 -17.06 -6.16
N TYR A 477 32.75 -15.82 -6.37
CA TYR A 477 32.13 -15.00 -5.32
C TYR A 477 30.90 -15.70 -4.70
N ASN A 478 29.99 -16.20 -5.52
CA ASN A 478 28.77 -16.86 -5.06
C ASN A 478 29.03 -18.23 -4.40
N GLU A 479 30.04 -18.98 -4.88
CA GLU A 479 30.53 -20.18 -4.22
C GLU A 479 31.07 -19.88 -2.81
N GLU A 480 31.79 -18.76 -2.65
CA GLU A 480 32.27 -18.32 -1.33
C GLU A 480 31.13 -17.99 -0.36
N ASP A 481 30.05 -17.35 -0.81
CA ASP A 481 28.88 -17.02 0.02
C ASP A 481 28.10 -18.29 0.42
N CYS A 482 27.95 -19.26 -0.49
CA CYS A 482 27.38 -20.57 -0.16
C CYS A 482 28.24 -21.33 0.87
N ALA A 483 29.57 -21.35 0.68
CA ALA A 483 30.51 -21.96 1.61
C ALA A 483 30.52 -21.27 2.98
N SER A 484 30.39 -19.94 3.00
CA SER A 484 30.27 -19.16 4.24
C SER A 484 28.98 -19.48 4.99
N THR A 485 27.87 -19.70 4.28
CA THR A 485 26.60 -20.13 4.87
C THR A 485 26.72 -21.53 5.52
N LEU A 486 27.49 -22.44 4.92
CA LEU A 486 27.86 -23.71 5.54
C LEU A 486 28.68 -23.52 6.82
N ASP A 487 29.72 -22.70 6.77
CA ASP A 487 30.60 -22.43 7.92
C ASP A 487 29.81 -21.77 9.07
N LEU A 488 28.90 -20.86 8.74
CA LEU A 488 27.96 -20.26 9.69
C LEU A 488 27.07 -21.33 10.36
N ARG A 489 26.53 -22.27 9.59
CA ARG A 489 25.70 -23.36 10.14
C ARG A 489 26.49 -24.22 11.12
N GLU A 490 27.74 -24.57 10.81
CA GLU A 490 28.61 -25.34 11.72
C GLU A 490 28.91 -24.54 12.99
N TRP A 491 29.26 -23.25 12.86
CA TRP A 491 29.50 -22.37 14.00
C TRP A 491 28.27 -22.24 14.91
N LEU A 492 27.06 -22.13 14.33
CA LEU A 492 25.82 -22.07 15.10
C LEU A 492 25.53 -23.38 15.86
N LEU A 493 25.95 -24.54 15.34
CA LEU A 493 25.82 -25.82 16.06
C LEU A 493 26.77 -25.89 17.26
N ASP A 494 28.00 -25.37 17.12
CA ASP A 494 28.95 -25.26 18.23
C ASP A 494 28.42 -24.34 19.34
N LEU A 495 27.86 -23.18 18.97
CA LEU A 495 27.23 -22.26 19.91
C LEU A 495 25.95 -22.84 20.53
N ARG A 496 25.16 -23.59 19.77
CA ARG A 496 24.00 -24.31 20.31
C ARG A 496 24.44 -25.31 21.39
N ALA A 497 25.53 -26.04 21.16
CA ALA A 497 26.07 -26.98 22.15
C ALA A 497 26.60 -26.26 23.39
N GLU A 498 27.09 -25.02 23.26
CA GLU A 498 27.44 -24.16 24.40
C GLU A 498 26.20 -23.73 25.19
N ALA A 499 25.18 -23.22 24.50
CA ALA A 499 23.92 -22.85 25.12
C ALA A 499 23.25 -24.04 25.84
N GLU A 500 23.35 -25.25 25.30
CA GLU A 500 22.85 -26.47 25.95
C GLU A 500 23.58 -26.82 27.25
N ARG A 501 24.89 -26.50 27.33
CA ARG A 501 25.67 -26.68 28.56
C ARG A 501 25.28 -25.67 29.64
N GLU A 502 24.91 -24.46 29.25
CA GLU A 502 24.53 -23.38 30.17
C GLU A 502 23.08 -23.46 30.64
N HIS A 503 22.14 -23.71 29.71
CA HIS A 503 20.69 -23.59 29.95
C HIS A 503 19.92 -24.91 29.92
N GLY A 504 20.58 -26.03 29.61
CA GLY A 504 19.94 -27.35 29.45
C GLY A 504 19.54 -27.67 28.01
N PRO A 505 18.93 -28.84 27.76
CA PRO A 505 18.70 -29.35 26.41
C PRO A 505 17.76 -28.46 25.61
N ILE A 506 18.13 -28.15 24.36
CA ILE A 506 17.32 -27.37 23.42
C ILE A 506 16.64 -28.36 22.46
N ALA A 507 15.34 -28.22 22.23
CA ALA A 507 14.63 -29.09 21.28
C ALA A 507 15.16 -28.87 19.86
N TRP A 508 15.25 -29.93 19.07
CA TRP A 508 15.51 -29.83 17.63
C TRP A 508 14.23 -29.42 16.91
N PHE A 509 14.39 -28.70 15.82
CA PHE A 509 13.30 -28.49 14.89
C PHE A 509 12.92 -29.83 14.23
N GLU A 510 11.63 -30.20 14.31
CA GLU A 510 11.07 -31.41 13.71
C GLU A 510 10.00 -31.04 12.68
N ARG A 511 10.06 -31.68 11.51
CA ARG A 511 9.11 -31.47 10.42
C ARG A 511 7.74 -32.03 10.78
N GLU A 512 6.68 -31.30 10.46
CA GLU A 512 5.35 -31.89 10.40
C GLU A 512 5.21 -32.79 9.17
N ALA A 513 4.55 -33.94 9.33
CA ALA A 513 4.29 -34.85 8.22
C ALA A 513 3.36 -34.16 7.19
N PRO A 514 3.66 -34.25 5.88
CA PRO A 514 2.83 -33.60 4.88
C PRO A 514 1.41 -34.17 4.90
N GLY A 515 0.42 -33.28 4.81
CA GLY A 515 -0.95 -33.67 4.49
C GLY A 515 -1.03 -34.18 3.05
N GLU A 516 -1.88 -35.19 2.82
CA GLU A 516 -2.09 -35.79 1.49
C GLU A 516 -2.44 -34.72 0.43
N PRO A 517 -1.89 -34.83 -0.80
CA PRO A 517 -2.25 -33.93 -1.90
C PRO A 517 -3.76 -34.01 -2.20
N GLU A 518 -4.41 -32.85 -2.36
CA GLU A 518 -5.84 -32.80 -2.68
C GLU A 518 -6.05 -33.21 -4.15
N GLU A 519 -6.80 -34.29 -4.41
CA GLU A 519 -7.06 -34.87 -5.76
C GLU A 519 -7.57 -33.82 -6.77
N THR A 520 -8.29 -32.80 -6.28
CA THR A 520 -8.80 -31.68 -7.08
C THR A 520 -7.74 -30.71 -7.62
N ALA A 521 -6.53 -30.68 -7.05
CA ALA A 521 -5.45 -29.81 -7.50
C ALA A 521 -4.87 -30.26 -8.86
N ALA A 522 -4.71 -31.57 -9.06
CA ALA A 522 -4.19 -32.13 -10.31
C ALA A 522 -5.14 -31.92 -11.50
N GLU A 523 -6.45 -32.05 -11.26
CA GLU A 523 -7.49 -31.75 -12.26
C GLU A 523 -7.47 -30.27 -12.69
N THR A 524 -7.30 -29.38 -11.71
CA THR A 524 -7.26 -27.93 -11.95
C THR A 524 -6.01 -27.54 -12.76
N ALA A 525 -4.85 -28.13 -12.45
CA ALA A 525 -3.62 -27.90 -13.20
C ALA A 525 -3.74 -28.37 -14.66
N THR A 526 -4.38 -29.52 -14.89
CA THR A 526 -4.66 -30.03 -16.25
C THR A 526 -5.58 -29.09 -17.02
N LEU A 527 -6.64 -28.58 -16.37
CA LEU A 527 -7.57 -27.64 -16.97
C LEU A 527 -6.88 -26.30 -17.33
N ARG A 528 -6.03 -25.80 -16.44
CA ARG A 528 -5.24 -24.58 -16.64
C ARG A 528 -4.35 -24.70 -17.88
N ALA A 529 -3.57 -25.77 -17.97
CA ALA A 529 -2.68 -26.03 -19.11
C ALA A 529 -3.45 -26.10 -20.43
N ARG A 530 -4.66 -26.68 -20.42
CA ARG A 530 -5.54 -26.71 -21.60
C ARG A 530 -5.99 -25.31 -22.04
N LEU A 531 -6.47 -24.49 -21.10
CA LEU A 531 -6.93 -23.13 -21.40
C LEU A 531 -5.80 -22.23 -21.90
N GLU A 532 -4.59 -22.40 -21.37
CA GLU A 532 -3.40 -21.66 -21.81
C GLU A 532 -2.95 -22.07 -23.21
N ALA A 533 -3.02 -23.37 -23.53
CA ALA A 533 -2.64 -23.91 -24.83
C ALA A 533 -3.53 -23.38 -25.98
N ASP A 534 -4.76 -22.99 -25.70
CA ASP A 534 -5.67 -22.41 -26.70
C ASP A 534 -5.24 -21.00 -27.16
N GLY A 535 -4.42 -20.29 -26.37
CA GLY A 535 -3.86 -18.97 -26.69
C GLY A 535 -4.88 -17.82 -26.75
N ILE A 536 -6.13 -18.06 -26.36
CA ILE A 536 -7.20 -17.06 -26.36
C ILE A 536 -7.07 -16.18 -25.09
N PRO A 537 -6.97 -14.83 -25.18
CA PRO A 537 -6.70 -13.96 -24.03
C PRO A 537 -7.62 -14.16 -22.83
N GLU A 538 -8.93 -14.28 -23.04
CA GLU A 538 -9.90 -14.54 -21.99
C GLU A 538 -9.79 -15.95 -21.38
N HIS A 539 -9.32 -16.94 -22.14
CA HIS A 539 -9.03 -18.28 -21.60
C HIS A 539 -7.77 -18.26 -20.74
N VAL A 540 -6.74 -17.50 -21.14
CA VAL A 540 -5.53 -17.27 -20.33
C VAL A 540 -5.87 -16.52 -19.04
N LEU A 541 -6.73 -15.51 -19.09
CA LEU A 541 -7.19 -14.84 -17.86
C LEU A 541 -7.99 -15.81 -16.97
N LEU A 542 -8.87 -16.62 -17.56
CA LEU A 542 -9.63 -17.63 -16.83
C LEU A 542 -8.72 -18.70 -16.19
N SER A 543 -7.67 -19.15 -16.89
CA SER A 543 -6.69 -20.10 -16.36
C SER A 543 -6.04 -19.57 -15.08
N ARG A 544 -5.68 -18.27 -15.07
CA ARG A 544 -5.12 -17.57 -13.92
C ARG A 544 -6.13 -17.47 -12.77
N LEU A 545 -7.41 -17.25 -13.07
CA LEU A 545 -8.48 -17.11 -12.08
C LEU A 545 -8.86 -18.43 -11.39
N LEU A 546 -8.63 -19.60 -12.00
CA LEU A 546 -8.94 -20.91 -11.40
C LEU A 546 -8.27 -21.12 -10.02
N ASP A 547 -7.05 -20.59 -9.85
CA ASP A 547 -6.28 -20.69 -8.60
C ASP A 547 -6.47 -19.47 -7.68
N TYR A 548 -7.32 -18.50 -8.04
CA TYR A 548 -7.51 -17.26 -7.29
C TYR A 548 -7.79 -17.51 -5.80
N HIS A 549 -8.83 -18.29 -5.48
CA HIS A 549 -9.21 -18.55 -4.09
C HIS A 549 -8.15 -19.36 -3.32
N ARG A 550 -7.35 -20.17 -4.03
CA ARG A 550 -6.22 -20.89 -3.44
C ARG A 550 -5.09 -19.93 -3.09
N ARG A 551 -4.77 -18.99 -3.99
CA ARG A 551 -3.76 -17.94 -3.76
C ARG A 551 -4.17 -16.98 -2.65
N GLU A 552 -5.46 -16.62 -2.53
CA GLU A 552 -5.99 -15.84 -1.41
C GLU A 552 -5.86 -16.57 -0.06
N ALA A 553 -6.00 -17.89 -0.07
CA ALA A 553 -5.87 -18.71 1.14
C ALA A 553 -4.41 -18.84 1.63
N LYS A 554 -3.42 -18.81 0.72
CA LYS A 554 -1.99 -19.01 1.04
C LYS A 554 -1.45 -18.03 2.10
N PRO A 555 -1.58 -16.70 1.96
CA PRO A 555 -1.13 -15.74 2.98
C PRO A 555 -1.80 -15.92 4.34
N VAL A 556 -3.10 -16.25 4.36
CA VAL A 556 -3.82 -16.53 5.62
C VAL A 556 -3.16 -17.71 6.33
N TRP A 557 -2.89 -18.79 5.59
CA TRP A 557 -2.18 -19.95 6.12
C TRP A 557 -0.76 -19.63 6.54
N TRP A 558 0.01 -18.94 5.70
CA TRP A 558 1.38 -18.54 6.03
C TRP A 558 1.43 -17.69 7.30
N GLN A 559 0.52 -16.73 7.47
CA GLN A 559 0.41 -15.94 8.70
C GLN A 559 -0.03 -16.80 9.89
N PHE A 560 -0.99 -17.71 9.70
CA PHE A 560 -1.45 -18.64 10.72
C PHE A 560 -0.27 -19.46 11.28
N PHE A 561 0.57 -20.04 10.41
CA PHE A 561 1.75 -20.81 10.81
C PHE A 561 2.90 -19.93 11.31
N ALA A 562 3.16 -18.78 10.68
CA ALA A 562 4.24 -17.87 11.10
C ALA A 562 4.07 -17.34 12.53
N ARG A 563 2.83 -17.23 13.02
CA ARG A 563 2.52 -16.80 14.40
C ARG A 563 2.96 -17.80 15.47
N ARG A 564 3.23 -19.07 15.12
CA ARG A 564 3.71 -20.10 16.08
C ARG A 564 5.04 -19.74 16.73
N GLY A 565 5.95 -19.11 15.97
CA GLY A 565 7.26 -18.70 16.47
C GLY A 565 7.31 -17.30 17.08
N ALA A 566 6.16 -16.62 17.23
CA ALA A 566 6.09 -15.26 17.75
C ALA A 566 5.86 -15.25 19.26
N SER A 567 6.65 -14.47 20.01
CA SER A 567 6.42 -14.24 21.44
C SER A 567 5.09 -13.49 21.68
N PRO A 568 4.39 -13.70 22.82
CA PRO A 568 3.17 -12.97 23.17
C PRO A 568 3.29 -11.45 23.13
N GLU A 569 4.46 -10.90 23.49
CA GLU A 569 4.74 -9.46 23.40
C GLU A 569 4.92 -9.01 21.95
N GLY A 570 5.66 -9.81 21.17
CA GLY A 570 5.84 -9.59 19.73
C GLY A 570 4.51 -9.58 18.97
N LEU A 571 3.58 -10.47 19.31
CA LEU A 571 2.21 -10.47 18.76
C LEU A 571 1.47 -9.19 19.18
N ALA A 572 1.49 -8.83 20.47
CA ALA A 572 0.82 -7.62 20.96
C ALA A 572 1.37 -6.31 20.35
N GLU A 573 2.67 -6.25 20.06
CA GLU A 573 3.32 -5.06 19.51
C GLU A 573 3.25 -4.94 17.98
N ARG A 574 3.25 -6.08 17.27
CA ARG A 574 3.52 -6.12 15.82
C ARG A 574 2.42 -6.78 14.99
N ASP A 575 1.59 -7.63 15.58
CA ASP A 575 0.52 -8.32 14.86
C ASP A 575 -0.82 -7.65 15.15
N GLY A 576 -1.38 -6.99 14.13
CA GLY A 576 -2.66 -6.28 14.25
C GLY A 576 -3.89 -7.18 14.17
N ASP A 577 -3.73 -8.50 14.06
CA ASP A 577 -4.82 -9.47 13.92
C ASP A 577 -4.93 -10.38 15.14
N ALA A 578 -3.89 -10.48 15.96
CA ALA A 578 -3.81 -11.30 17.16
C ALA A 578 -4.04 -10.49 18.44
N ILE A 579 -4.41 -11.18 19.53
CA ILE A 579 -4.32 -10.62 20.90
C ILE A 579 -3.19 -11.36 21.61
N GLY A 580 -2.11 -10.66 21.92
CA GLY A 580 -0.98 -11.17 22.67
C GLY A 580 -1.00 -10.78 24.15
N SER A 581 -0.13 -11.42 24.93
CA SER A 581 0.12 -11.12 26.35
C SER A 581 -1.12 -11.26 27.25
N LEU A 582 -1.84 -12.38 27.12
CA LEU A 582 -3.01 -12.69 27.94
C LEU A 582 -2.62 -13.05 29.38
N ALA A 583 -3.32 -12.44 30.33
CA ALA A 583 -3.22 -12.75 31.75
C ALA A 583 -4.58 -13.23 32.28
N LEU A 584 -4.59 -14.38 32.95
CA LEU A 584 -5.80 -14.98 33.50
C LEU A 584 -6.39 -14.14 34.65
N VAL A 585 -7.71 -13.94 34.62
CA VAL A 585 -8.47 -13.29 35.69
C VAL A 585 -9.35 -14.28 36.46
N SER A 586 -10.23 -15.00 35.76
CA SER A 586 -11.18 -15.94 36.37
C SER A 586 -11.56 -17.09 35.44
N ARG A 587 -12.10 -18.18 36.01
CA ARG A 587 -12.74 -19.28 35.29
C ARG A 587 -14.15 -19.51 35.88
N GLU A 588 -15.15 -19.60 35.02
CA GLU A 588 -16.57 -19.69 35.36
C GLU A 588 -17.30 -20.74 34.48
N GLY A 589 -18.51 -21.18 34.87
CA GLY A 589 -19.31 -22.20 34.16
C GLY A 589 -19.33 -23.59 34.83
N GLU A 590 -20.19 -24.50 34.35
CA GLU A 590 -20.41 -25.84 34.96
C GLU A 590 -19.13 -26.70 35.00
N GLU A 591 -18.18 -26.46 34.09
CA GLU A 591 -16.85 -27.11 34.04
C GLU A 591 -15.69 -26.10 33.83
N GLY A 592 -15.90 -24.81 34.13
CA GLY A 592 -14.89 -23.77 33.88
C GLY A 592 -14.64 -23.49 32.39
N GLU A 593 -15.70 -23.63 31.58
CA GLU A 593 -15.69 -23.42 30.12
C GLU A 593 -15.60 -21.95 29.71
N LEU A 594 -15.95 -21.01 30.58
CA LEU A 594 -15.81 -19.58 30.34
C LEU A 594 -14.58 -19.07 31.09
N VAL A 595 -13.61 -18.52 30.34
CA VAL A 595 -12.36 -18.00 30.90
C VAL A 595 -12.26 -16.52 30.63
N THR A 596 -12.05 -15.73 31.69
CA THR A 596 -11.82 -14.29 31.57
C THR A 596 -10.33 -14.00 31.59
N PHE A 597 -9.85 -13.26 30.59
CA PHE A 597 -8.48 -12.75 30.51
C PHE A 597 -8.44 -11.23 30.53
N THR A 598 -7.29 -10.68 30.92
CA THR A 598 -6.88 -9.30 30.62
C THR A 598 -5.75 -9.27 29.61
N PHE A 599 -5.67 -8.19 28.83
CA PHE A 599 -4.62 -7.96 27.84
C PHE A 599 -4.21 -6.47 27.78
N PRO A 600 -2.96 -6.15 27.41
CA PRO A 600 -2.51 -4.77 27.27
C PRO A 600 -3.18 -4.08 26.08
N ALA A 601 -3.25 -2.75 26.10
CA ALA A 601 -3.76 -1.96 24.98
C ALA A 601 -2.97 -2.27 23.69
N GLN A 602 -3.64 -2.87 22.72
CA GLN A 602 -3.06 -3.32 21.46
C GLN A 602 -4.05 -3.19 20.29
N GLN A 603 -3.61 -3.50 19.07
CA GLN A 603 -4.47 -3.59 17.89
C GLN A 603 -4.78 -5.06 17.61
N HIS A 604 -6.03 -5.42 17.35
CA HIS A 604 -6.44 -6.74 16.86
C HIS A 604 -7.62 -6.62 15.90
N LYS A 605 -7.90 -7.69 15.15
CA LYS A 605 -9.10 -7.86 14.32
C LYS A 605 -10.07 -8.90 14.89
N LEU A 606 -9.79 -9.43 16.08
CA LEU A 606 -10.69 -10.38 16.75
C LEU A 606 -11.94 -9.65 17.27
N GLU A 607 -13.11 -10.28 17.10
CA GLU A 607 -14.41 -9.75 17.49
C GLU A 607 -15.22 -10.82 18.25
N GLU A 608 -16.30 -10.39 18.90
CA GLU A 608 -17.25 -11.31 19.53
C GLU A 608 -17.84 -12.30 18.51
N GLY A 609 -17.95 -13.56 18.90
CA GLY A 609 -18.39 -14.65 18.02
C GLY A 609 -17.28 -15.28 17.17
N HIS A 610 -16.08 -14.70 17.10
CA HIS A 610 -14.96 -15.30 16.37
C HIS A 610 -14.48 -16.59 17.05
N GLY A 611 -14.27 -17.63 16.24
CA GLY A 611 -13.48 -18.80 16.63
C GLY A 611 -11.99 -18.48 16.59
N VAL A 612 -11.28 -18.76 17.67
CA VAL A 612 -9.87 -18.37 17.85
C VAL A 612 -8.99 -19.58 18.16
N PHE A 613 -7.71 -19.43 17.86
CA PHE A 613 -6.71 -20.49 17.97
C PHE A 613 -5.56 -20.05 18.89
N ASP A 614 -4.95 -21.03 19.54
CA ASP A 614 -3.69 -20.86 20.26
C ASP A 614 -2.54 -20.91 19.23
N PRO A 615 -1.71 -19.86 19.09
CA PRO A 615 -0.60 -19.87 18.15
C PRO A 615 0.48 -20.90 18.47
N LEU A 616 0.69 -21.26 19.74
CA LEU A 616 1.74 -22.20 20.13
C LEU A 616 1.40 -23.63 19.70
N GLU A 617 0.16 -24.03 19.97
CA GLU A 617 -0.37 -25.37 19.71
C GLU A 617 -1.07 -25.50 18.35
N LEU A 618 -1.31 -24.38 17.66
CA LEU A 618 -2.07 -24.27 16.41
C LEU A 618 -3.45 -24.95 16.45
N THR A 619 -4.08 -24.95 17.63
CA THR A 619 -5.35 -25.64 17.86
C THR A 619 -6.44 -24.66 18.28
N ARG A 620 -7.71 -25.03 18.05
CA ARG A 620 -8.84 -24.18 18.37
C ARG A 620 -8.95 -24.00 19.89
N ALA A 621 -8.70 -22.79 20.36
CA ALA A 621 -8.79 -22.43 21.77
C ALA A 621 -10.25 -22.27 22.20
N GLY A 622 -11.09 -21.66 21.37
CA GLY A 622 -12.49 -21.40 21.73
C GLY A 622 -13.20 -20.41 20.81
N THR A 623 -14.25 -19.79 21.35
CA THR A 623 -15.01 -18.71 20.70
C THR A 623 -15.13 -17.52 21.66
N ILE A 624 -14.82 -16.32 21.18
CA ILE A 624 -14.94 -15.09 21.97
C ILE A 624 -16.43 -14.82 22.24
N ARG A 625 -16.80 -14.65 23.52
CA ARG A 625 -18.17 -14.34 23.94
C ARG A 625 -18.37 -12.88 24.26
N GLU A 626 -17.36 -12.27 24.86
CA GLU A 626 -17.34 -10.86 25.22
C GLU A 626 -15.94 -10.31 24.97
N LEU A 627 -15.86 -9.12 24.40
CA LEU A 627 -14.59 -8.44 24.16
C LEU A 627 -14.71 -6.94 24.49
N ASP A 628 -14.01 -6.54 25.54
CA ASP A 628 -13.95 -5.16 26.02
C ASP A 628 -12.52 -4.62 25.83
N ASP A 629 -12.29 -4.03 24.65
CA ASP A 629 -11.02 -3.38 24.30
C ASP A 629 -10.67 -2.19 25.22
N GLU A 630 -11.67 -1.54 25.83
CA GLU A 630 -11.47 -0.35 26.65
C GLU A 630 -10.85 -0.72 28.00
N ARG A 631 -11.29 -1.84 28.57
CA ARG A 631 -10.76 -2.38 29.82
C ARG A 631 -9.65 -3.41 29.61
N GLY A 632 -9.38 -3.78 28.35
CA GLY A 632 -8.44 -4.84 28.00
C GLY A 632 -8.89 -6.16 28.61
N ARG A 633 -10.19 -6.50 28.50
CA ARG A 633 -10.79 -7.70 29.07
C ARG A 633 -11.45 -8.53 27.96
N LEU A 634 -11.27 -9.85 27.97
CA LEU A 634 -12.00 -10.75 27.07
C LEU A 634 -12.54 -11.97 27.82
N VAL A 635 -13.69 -12.47 27.38
CA VAL A 635 -14.29 -13.72 27.85
C VAL A 635 -14.28 -14.72 26.71
N LEU A 636 -13.52 -15.80 26.90
CA LEU A 636 -13.38 -16.89 25.96
C LEU A 636 -14.22 -18.08 26.42
N GLN A 637 -15.13 -18.57 25.56
CA GLN A 637 -15.70 -19.90 25.75
C GLN A 637 -14.76 -20.93 25.14
N LEU A 638 -14.16 -21.77 25.97
CA LEU A 638 -13.24 -22.81 25.53
C LEU A 638 -13.96 -23.82 24.64
N ALA A 639 -13.25 -24.30 23.62
CA ALA A 639 -13.69 -25.49 22.90
C ALA A 639 -13.64 -26.71 23.84
N THR A 640 -14.54 -27.69 23.67
CA THR A 640 -14.58 -28.89 24.52
C THR A 640 -13.23 -29.61 24.59
N ALA A 641 -12.51 -29.70 23.47
CA ALA A 641 -11.18 -30.31 23.40
C ALA A 641 -10.05 -29.48 24.02
N ALA A 642 -10.30 -28.21 24.37
CA ALA A 642 -9.35 -27.28 24.98
C ALA A 642 -9.48 -27.19 26.51
N LEU A 643 -10.51 -27.81 27.11
CA LEU A 643 -10.75 -27.77 28.55
C LEU A 643 -9.61 -28.41 29.38
N GLU A 644 -8.91 -29.40 28.81
CA GLU A 644 -7.83 -30.15 29.45
C GLU A 644 -6.41 -29.65 29.10
N ARG A 645 -6.30 -28.58 28.30
CA ARG A 645 -5.01 -28.04 27.81
C ARG A 645 -4.56 -26.83 28.64
N PRO A 646 -3.26 -26.47 28.61
CA PRO A 646 -2.80 -25.17 29.13
C PRO A 646 -3.58 -24.02 28.49
N LEU A 647 -3.83 -22.97 29.26
CA LEU A 647 -4.55 -21.81 28.75
C LEU A 647 -3.64 -21.00 27.80
N PRO A 648 -4.22 -20.45 26.72
CA PRO A 648 -3.45 -19.69 25.74
C PRO A 648 -2.92 -18.38 26.34
N HIS A 649 -1.65 -18.07 26.06
CA HIS A 649 -1.05 -16.76 26.35
C HIS A 649 -1.28 -15.74 25.24
N SER A 650 -1.80 -16.18 24.09
CA SER A 650 -2.12 -15.34 22.93
C SER A 650 -3.23 -16.00 22.13
N LEU A 651 -4.01 -15.22 21.39
CA LEU A 651 -5.08 -15.70 20.51
C LEU A 651 -4.87 -15.18 19.10
N ILE A 652 -5.00 -16.07 18.13
CA ILE A 652 -4.88 -15.75 16.71
C ILE A 652 -6.17 -16.13 15.96
N PRO A 653 -6.48 -15.50 14.81
CA PRO A 653 -7.59 -15.90 13.96
C PRO A 653 -7.37 -17.31 13.39
N GLY A 654 -8.45 -17.96 12.97
CA GLY A 654 -8.38 -19.26 12.28
C GLY A 654 -7.90 -19.18 10.83
N GLY A 655 -7.91 -20.33 10.17
CA GLY A 655 -7.62 -20.45 8.74
C GLY A 655 -8.65 -19.75 7.83
N PRO A 656 -8.39 -19.71 6.52
CA PRO A 656 -9.24 -19.04 5.53
C PRO A 656 -10.63 -19.67 5.43
N LEU A 657 -11.60 -18.89 4.96
CA LEU A 657 -12.95 -19.36 4.71
C LEU A 657 -12.97 -20.43 3.60
N PRO A 658 -13.84 -21.46 3.71
CA PRO A 658 -13.95 -22.49 2.68
C PRO A 658 -14.57 -21.91 1.39
N THR A 659 -13.90 -22.14 0.26
CA THR A 659 -14.23 -21.59 -1.07
C THR A 659 -14.60 -22.67 -2.10
N ARG A 660 -15.05 -23.85 -1.65
CA ARG A 660 -15.34 -25.01 -2.52
C ARG A 660 -16.36 -24.69 -3.62
N ALA A 661 -17.43 -23.97 -3.29
CA ALA A 661 -18.48 -23.60 -4.25
C ALA A 661 -17.93 -22.66 -5.34
N GLN A 662 -17.16 -21.65 -4.94
CA GLN A 662 -16.56 -20.70 -5.88
C GLN A 662 -15.53 -21.37 -6.80
N ARG A 663 -14.62 -22.17 -6.23
CA ARG A 663 -13.66 -22.99 -6.99
C ARG A 663 -14.37 -23.89 -8.00
N GLY A 664 -15.44 -24.56 -7.56
CA GLY A 664 -16.26 -25.43 -8.41
C GLY A 664 -16.92 -24.67 -9.57
N ALA A 665 -17.46 -23.47 -9.32
CA ALA A 665 -18.07 -22.64 -10.35
C ALA A 665 -17.06 -22.17 -11.40
N LEU A 666 -15.89 -21.68 -10.99
CA LEU A 666 -14.81 -21.30 -11.92
C LEU A 666 -14.35 -22.51 -12.76
N ARG A 667 -14.28 -23.69 -12.15
CA ARG A 667 -13.95 -24.93 -12.86
C ARG A 667 -15.00 -25.24 -13.94
N ARG A 668 -16.31 -25.11 -13.66
CA ARG A 668 -17.37 -25.28 -14.68
C ARG A 668 -17.19 -24.33 -15.87
N ILE A 669 -16.87 -23.06 -15.61
CA ILE A 669 -16.60 -22.07 -16.67
C ILE A 669 -15.39 -22.51 -17.51
N GLY A 670 -14.30 -22.93 -16.87
CA GLY A 670 -13.08 -23.38 -17.57
C GLY A 670 -13.25 -24.71 -18.30
N GLU A 671 -14.06 -25.63 -17.77
CA GLU A 671 -14.35 -26.92 -18.37
C GLU A 671 -15.10 -26.77 -19.70
N SER A 672 -16.00 -25.78 -19.78
CA SER A 672 -16.84 -25.50 -20.96
C SER A 672 -16.86 -24.00 -21.34
N PRO A 673 -15.74 -23.44 -21.84
CA PRO A 673 -15.67 -22.04 -22.24
C PRO A 673 -16.75 -21.70 -23.29
N GLY A 674 -17.36 -20.52 -23.17
CA GLY A 674 -18.49 -20.09 -24.01
C GLY A 674 -19.88 -20.54 -23.54
N SER A 675 -19.98 -21.40 -22.53
CA SER A 675 -21.28 -21.81 -21.95
C SER A 675 -21.97 -20.68 -21.19
N TYR A 676 -21.22 -19.63 -20.82
CA TYR A 676 -21.71 -18.47 -20.07
C TYR A 676 -21.44 -17.17 -20.84
N PRO A 677 -22.28 -16.80 -21.83
CA PRO A 677 -21.96 -15.70 -22.75
C PRO A 677 -21.79 -14.33 -22.08
N ALA A 678 -22.48 -14.08 -20.96
CA ALA A 678 -22.35 -12.82 -20.22
C ALA A 678 -20.98 -12.70 -19.54
N LEU A 679 -20.49 -13.80 -18.98
CA LEU A 679 -19.19 -13.86 -18.31
C LEU A 679 -18.04 -13.75 -19.31
N GLU A 680 -18.22 -14.30 -20.51
CA GLU A 680 -17.25 -14.19 -21.60
C GLU A 680 -17.13 -12.75 -22.12
N THR A 681 -18.27 -12.07 -22.34
CA THR A 681 -18.31 -10.63 -22.67
C THR A 681 -17.64 -9.79 -21.57
N LEU A 682 -17.85 -10.14 -20.29
CA LEU A 682 -17.20 -9.48 -19.15
C LEU A 682 -15.68 -9.69 -19.14
N LEU A 683 -15.21 -10.91 -19.37
CA LEU A 683 -13.77 -11.22 -19.48
C LEU A 683 -13.10 -10.42 -20.60
N ARG A 684 -13.76 -10.30 -21.76
CA ARG A 684 -13.29 -9.51 -22.91
C ARG A 684 -13.42 -7.99 -22.77
N ARG A 685 -14.19 -7.51 -21.77
CA ARG A 685 -14.53 -6.09 -21.58
C ARG A 685 -15.31 -5.51 -22.78
N ASP A 686 -16.06 -6.35 -23.48
CA ASP A 686 -16.88 -5.92 -24.61
C ASP A 686 -18.04 -5.03 -24.12
N PRO A 687 -18.53 -4.06 -24.92
CA PRO A 687 -19.75 -3.31 -24.62
C PRO A 687 -20.97 -4.21 -24.35
N PRO A 688 -21.93 -3.76 -23.51
CA PRO A 688 -23.14 -4.51 -23.22
C PRO A 688 -23.94 -4.83 -24.50
N ARG A 689 -24.37 -6.09 -24.65
CA ARG A 689 -25.19 -6.55 -25.79
C ARG A 689 -26.67 -6.36 -25.51
N GLY A 690 -27.41 -5.94 -26.55
CA GLY A 690 -28.84 -5.65 -26.47
C GLY A 690 -29.16 -4.18 -26.75
N PRO A 691 -28.77 -3.24 -25.86
CA PRO A 691 -29.09 -1.82 -26.02
C PRO A 691 -28.29 -1.19 -27.17
N ALA A 692 -28.94 -0.32 -27.96
CA ALA A 692 -28.29 0.39 -29.08
C ALA A 692 -27.43 1.59 -28.63
N SER A 693 -27.70 2.12 -27.43
CA SER A 693 -26.97 3.25 -26.83
C SER A 693 -27.11 3.20 -25.31
N LEU A 694 -26.21 3.86 -24.60
CA LEU A 694 -26.22 3.97 -23.14
C LEU A 694 -26.34 5.44 -22.71
N PRO A 695 -27.55 6.04 -22.76
CA PRO A 695 -27.77 7.38 -22.24
C PRO A 695 -27.38 7.44 -20.76
N GLN A 696 -26.55 8.42 -20.42
CA GLN A 696 -26.09 8.64 -19.05
C GLN A 696 -27.15 9.44 -18.28
N ASP A 697 -27.20 9.26 -16.95
CA ASP A 697 -28.08 10.02 -16.05
C ASP A 697 -29.60 9.99 -16.38
N ASP A 698 -30.09 8.94 -17.04
CA ASP A 698 -31.50 8.73 -17.37
C ASP A 698 -32.02 7.40 -16.82
N LEU A 699 -32.84 7.47 -15.76
CA LEU A 699 -33.42 6.30 -15.09
C LEU A 699 -34.34 5.48 -16.02
N GLU A 700 -35.14 6.15 -16.86
CA GLU A 700 -36.07 5.47 -17.76
C GLU A 700 -35.31 4.80 -18.92
N ALA A 701 -34.22 5.41 -19.38
CA ALA A 701 -33.27 4.73 -20.27
C ALA A 701 -32.64 3.51 -19.58
N ALA A 702 -32.19 3.64 -18.33
CA ALA A 702 -31.60 2.52 -17.58
C ALA A 702 -32.58 1.34 -17.41
N LYS A 703 -33.86 1.62 -17.12
CA LYS A 703 -34.94 0.61 -17.06
C LYS A 703 -35.15 -0.12 -18.40
N ARG A 704 -35.04 0.59 -19.53
CA ARG A 704 -35.09 -0.04 -20.87
C ARG A 704 -33.86 -0.89 -21.12
N ILE A 705 -32.68 -0.35 -20.85
CA ILE A 705 -31.39 -1.03 -21.06
C ILE A 705 -31.35 -2.36 -20.32
N VAL A 706 -31.70 -2.39 -19.03
CA VAL A 706 -31.65 -3.63 -18.25
C VAL A 706 -32.62 -4.70 -18.75
N ALA A 707 -33.77 -4.29 -19.30
CA ALA A 707 -34.74 -5.21 -19.89
C ALA A 707 -34.30 -5.77 -21.26
N GLU A 708 -33.50 -5.00 -22.01
CA GLU A 708 -32.98 -5.31 -23.34
C GLU A 708 -31.67 -6.13 -23.33
N LEU A 709 -31.02 -6.31 -22.17
CA LEU A 709 -29.78 -7.10 -22.06
C LEU A 709 -29.95 -8.53 -22.62
N ASP A 710 -29.10 -8.89 -23.60
CA ASP A 710 -29.05 -10.23 -24.19
C ASP A 710 -27.77 -10.96 -23.78
N ARG A 711 -27.92 -11.79 -22.74
CA ARG A 711 -26.88 -12.66 -22.18
C ARG A 711 -25.57 -11.89 -21.99
N SER A 712 -25.64 -10.74 -21.32
CA SER A 712 -24.56 -9.77 -21.20
C SER A 712 -24.49 -9.18 -19.78
N TYR A 713 -23.64 -8.18 -19.58
CA TYR A 713 -23.49 -7.48 -18.31
C TYR A 713 -23.75 -5.98 -18.47
N LEU A 714 -24.15 -5.30 -17.40
CA LEU A 714 -24.24 -3.84 -17.33
C LEU A 714 -23.52 -3.35 -16.08
N VAL A 715 -22.57 -2.42 -16.25
CA VAL A 715 -21.98 -1.69 -15.12
C VAL A 715 -22.78 -0.42 -14.86
N VAL A 716 -23.11 -0.19 -13.59
CA VAL A 716 -23.64 1.08 -13.11
C VAL A 716 -22.69 1.59 -12.04
N GLN A 717 -21.79 2.50 -12.44
CA GLN A 717 -20.92 3.19 -11.51
C GLN A 717 -21.68 4.35 -10.89
N GLY A 718 -21.88 4.28 -9.57
CA GLY A 718 -22.48 5.39 -8.84
C GLY A 718 -21.54 5.97 -7.80
N PRO A 719 -21.07 7.21 -7.97
CA PRO A 719 -20.34 7.94 -6.94
C PRO A 719 -21.11 8.10 -5.61
N PRO A 720 -20.47 8.59 -4.54
CA PRO A 720 -21.13 8.87 -3.26
C PRO A 720 -22.35 9.79 -3.40
N GLY A 721 -23.48 9.36 -2.84
CA GLY A 721 -24.72 10.13 -2.86
C GLY A 721 -25.42 10.18 -4.23
N SER A 722 -24.98 9.40 -5.23
CA SER A 722 -25.58 9.41 -6.57
C SER A 722 -26.86 8.59 -6.70
N GLY A 723 -27.33 7.96 -5.62
CA GLY A 723 -28.54 7.13 -5.64
C GLY A 723 -28.36 5.73 -6.23
N LYS A 724 -27.18 5.09 -6.08
CA LYS A 724 -26.95 3.69 -6.51
C LYS A 724 -28.07 2.73 -6.11
N THR A 725 -28.39 2.67 -4.82
CA THR A 725 -29.44 1.79 -4.28
C THR A 725 -30.82 2.18 -4.82
N TYR A 726 -31.08 3.49 -4.95
CA TYR A 726 -32.32 4.02 -5.54
C TYR A 726 -32.50 3.52 -6.99
N THR A 727 -31.48 3.69 -7.83
CA THR A 727 -31.48 3.23 -9.22
C THR A 727 -31.58 1.71 -9.29
N GLY A 728 -30.72 0.99 -8.55
CA GLY A 728 -30.69 -0.48 -8.52
C GLY A 728 -32.04 -1.10 -8.17
N ALA A 729 -32.72 -0.60 -7.14
CA ALA A 729 -34.03 -1.10 -6.74
C ALA A 729 -35.09 -0.93 -7.83
N ARG A 730 -35.09 0.21 -8.55
CA ARG A 730 -36.03 0.49 -9.64
C ARG A 730 -35.75 -0.34 -10.90
N LEU A 731 -34.49 -0.69 -11.14
CA LEU A 731 -34.12 -1.65 -12.18
C LEU A 731 -34.60 -3.06 -11.82
N ILE A 732 -34.43 -3.47 -10.56
CA ILE A 732 -34.90 -4.78 -10.06
C ILE A 732 -36.43 -4.87 -10.16
N VAL A 733 -37.17 -3.90 -9.63
CA VAL A 733 -38.63 -3.90 -9.68
C VAL A 733 -39.14 -3.92 -11.12
N ARG A 734 -38.48 -3.23 -12.05
CA ARG A 734 -38.82 -3.30 -13.47
C ARG A 734 -38.68 -4.72 -14.05
N LEU A 735 -37.67 -5.48 -13.64
CA LEU A 735 -37.51 -6.87 -14.10
C LEU A 735 -38.52 -7.80 -13.44
N LEU A 736 -38.85 -7.59 -12.16
CA LEU A 736 -39.89 -8.34 -11.46
C LEU A 736 -41.27 -8.12 -12.09
N ASP A 737 -41.60 -6.89 -12.49
CA ASP A 737 -42.82 -6.54 -13.25
C ASP A 737 -42.89 -7.21 -14.64
N LEU A 738 -41.76 -7.68 -15.16
CA LEU A 738 -41.66 -8.46 -16.40
C LEU A 738 -41.61 -9.97 -16.14
N ASP A 739 -41.96 -10.43 -14.93
CA ASP A 739 -41.90 -11.82 -14.47
C ASP A 739 -40.51 -12.48 -14.64
N ARG A 740 -39.44 -11.67 -14.60
CA ARG A 740 -38.06 -12.17 -14.66
C ARG A 740 -37.55 -12.46 -13.25
N ARG A 741 -36.86 -13.59 -13.10
CA ARG A 741 -36.26 -13.99 -11.83
C ARG A 741 -34.94 -13.26 -11.59
N VAL A 742 -34.83 -12.60 -10.45
CA VAL A 742 -33.71 -11.74 -10.06
C VAL A 742 -32.92 -12.33 -8.89
N GLY A 743 -31.60 -12.37 -9.01
CA GLY A 743 -30.67 -12.62 -7.91
C GLY A 743 -30.12 -11.31 -7.34
N ILE A 744 -29.95 -11.21 -6.02
CA ILE A 744 -29.26 -10.09 -5.36
C ILE A 744 -28.10 -10.60 -4.51
N SER A 745 -26.89 -10.14 -4.82
CA SER A 745 -25.66 -10.47 -4.12
C SER A 745 -24.87 -9.22 -3.72
N SER A 746 -24.01 -9.36 -2.71
CA SER A 746 -23.03 -8.36 -2.29
C SER A 746 -21.96 -9.03 -1.40
N THR A 747 -20.94 -8.28 -0.99
CA THR A 747 -19.88 -8.71 -0.07
C THR A 747 -20.38 -8.91 1.36
N SER A 748 -21.49 -8.28 1.75
CA SER A 748 -22.04 -8.37 3.12
C SER A 748 -23.55 -8.56 3.15
N HIS A 749 -24.04 -9.26 4.18
CA HIS A 749 -25.48 -9.39 4.42
C HIS A 749 -26.18 -8.04 4.64
N LYS A 750 -25.50 -7.06 5.25
CA LYS A 750 -26.06 -5.73 5.50
C LYS A 750 -26.33 -4.96 4.20
N ALA A 751 -25.42 -5.03 3.22
CA ALA A 751 -25.62 -4.42 1.91
C ALA A 751 -26.81 -5.05 1.17
N ILE A 752 -26.90 -6.38 1.17
CA ILE A 752 -28.05 -7.12 0.61
C ILE A 752 -29.36 -6.65 1.24
N GLU A 753 -29.43 -6.58 2.57
CA GLU A 753 -30.65 -6.16 3.27
C GLU A 753 -31.04 -4.70 3.00
N ASN A 754 -30.08 -3.80 2.78
CA ASN A 754 -30.37 -2.42 2.43
C ASN A 754 -31.01 -2.31 1.04
N LEU A 755 -30.46 -3.02 0.05
CA LEU A 755 -31.05 -3.05 -1.29
C LEU A 755 -32.42 -3.73 -1.30
N LEU A 756 -32.59 -4.83 -0.55
CA LEU A 756 -33.89 -5.51 -0.44
C LEU A 756 -34.99 -4.59 0.13
N ARG A 757 -34.70 -3.83 1.19
CA ARG A 757 -35.69 -2.90 1.77
C ARG A 757 -36.14 -1.85 0.76
N GLU A 758 -35.21 -1.30 -0.03
CA GLU A 758 -35.56 -0.33 -1.09
C GLU A 758 -36.37 -1.00 -2.20
N VAL A 759 -36.01 -2.23 -2.62
CA VAL A 759 -36.78 -3.01 -3.62
C VAL A 759 -38.21 -3.24 -3.15
N GLU A 760 -38.40 -3.71 -1.91
CA GLU A 760 -39.73 -3.95 -1.35
C GLU A 760 -40.54 -2.66 -1.25
N GLN A 761 -39.92 -1.54 -0.87
CA GLN A 761 -40.58 -0.23 -0.82
C GLN A 761 -41.02 0.25 -2.21
N VAL A 762 -40.17 0.12 -3.22
CA VAL A 762 -40.50 0.50 -4.61
C VAL A 762 -41.59 -0.41 -5.16
N ALA A 763 -41.52 -1.72 -4.91
CA ALA A 763 -42.54 -2.68 -5.34
C ALA A 763 -43.93 -2.35 -4.77
N VAL A 764 -44.02 -2.03 -3.47
CA VAL A 764 -45.28 -1.55 -2.85
C VAL A 764 -45.77 -0.27 -3.51
N THR A 765 -44.87 0.66 -3.82
CA THR A 765 -45.22 1.97 -4.40
C THR A 765 -45.70 1.85 -5.85
N GLU A 766 -45.08 0.97 -6.64
CA GLU A 766 -45.39 0.75 -8.05
C GLU A 766 -46.49 -0.31 -8.26
N GLY A 767 -46.91 -1.01 -7.19
CA GLY A 767 -47.96 -2.02 -7.25
C GLY A 767 -47.53 -3.37 -7.84
N VAL A 768 -46.24 -3.71 -7.68
CA VAL A 768 -45.65 -4.97 -8.17
C VAL A 768 -45.64 -5.98 -7.02
N GLU A 769 -46.28 -7.13 -7.20
CA GLU A 769 -46.27 -8.24 -6.24
C GLU A 769 -45.29 -9.33 -6.69
N PHE A 770 -44.53 -9.89 -5.74
CA PHE A 770 -43.61 -11.01 -6.01
C PHE A 770 -43.39 -11.86 -4.75
N ARG A 771 -42.89 -13.09 -4.93
CA ARG A 771 -42.39 -13.93 -3.83
C ARG A 771 -40.88 -14.02 -3.91
N GLY A 772 -40.19 -13.83 -2.80
CA GLY A 772 -38.74 -13.95 -2.73
C GLY A 772 -38.23 -14.55 -1.42
N TRP A 773 -36.95 -14.92 -1.39
CA TRP A 773 -36.29 -15.34 -0.15
C TRP A 773 -34.82 -14.93 -0.06
N LYS A 774 -34.32 -14.83 1.18
CA LYS A 774 -32.92 -14.52 1.52
C LYS A 774 -32.28 -15.64 2.35
N LYS A 775 -31.07 -16.06 1.95
CA LYS A 775 -30.22 -16.99 2.72
C LYS A 775 -29.66 -16.33 4.00
N GLY A 776 -29.74 -17.03 5.14
CA GLY A 776 -28.98 -16.74 6.36
C GLY A 776 -29.79 -16.58 7.65
N GLY A 777 -29.11 -16.61 8.80
CA GLY A 777 -29.68 -16.42 10.15
C GLY A 777 -29.87 -14.93 10.55
N GLY A 778 -30.72 -14.67 11.56
CA GLY A 778 -31.01 -13.33 12.12
C GLY A 778 -32.45 -12.83 11.87
N ALA A 779 -32.75 -11.56 12.19
CA ALA A 779 -34.12 -11.01 12.26
C ALA A 779 -34.51 -10.02 11.12
N TYR A 780 -34.45 -10.43 9.84
CA TYR A 780 -35.05 -9.63 8.75
C TYR A 780 -36.44 -10.17 8.44
N GLU A 781 -37.39 -9.28 8.33
CA GLU A 781 -38.75 -9.56 7.88
C GLU A 781 -39.12 -8.48 6.87
N GLY A 782 -39.64 -8.90 5.72
CA GLY A 782 -40.09 -8.04 4.64
C GLY A 782 -41.46 -8.47 4.12
N PRO A 783 -42.21 -7.59 3.43
CA PRO A 783 -43.53 -7.89 2.89
C PRO A 783 -43.53 -8.98 1.81
N PHE A 784 -42.44 -9.16 1.06
CA PHE A 784 -42.35 -10.07 -0.08
C PHE A 784 -41.23 -11.10 0.06
N VAL A 785 -40.21 -10.80 0.87
CA VAL A 785 -39.01 -11.62 1.03
C VAL A 785 -38.96 -12.28 2.40
N THR A 786 -38.93 -13.61 2.43
CA THR A 786 -38.77 -14.41 3.65
C THR A 786 -37.34 -14.87 3.86
N ARG A 787 -36.96 -15.17 5.10
CA ARG A 787 -35.69 -15.85 5.41
C ARG A 787 -35.89 -17.36 5.38
N GLN A 788 -34.94 -18.08 4.80
CA GLN A 788 -34.89 -19.54 4.86
C GLN A 788 -33.47 -20.06 4.63
N ASP A 789 -33.26 -21.34 4.95
CA ASP A 789 -32.06 -22.08 4.57
C ASP A 789 -32.02 -22.30 3.05
N PHE A 790 -30.85 -22.72 2.56
CA PHE A 790 -30.69 -22.92 1.12
C PHE A 790 -31.63 -24.02 0.60
N THR A 791 -32.47 -23.63 -0.36
CA THR A 791 -33.27 -24.52 -1.19
C THR A 791 -33.20 -24.04 -2.63
N ARG A 792 -33.32 -24.96 -3.59
CA ARG A 792 -33.49 -24.58 -5.00
C ARG A 792 -34.75 -23.71 -5.15
N PRO A 793 -34.73 -22.59 -5.91
CA PRO A 793 -35.90 -21.73 -6.04
C PRO A 793 -37.07 -22.44 -6.77
N GLU A 794 -38.27 -22.34 -6.19
CA GLU A 794 -39.54 -22.77 -6.80
C GLU A 794 -39.91 -21.87 -7.99
N GLU A 795 -40.82 -22.32 -8.86
CA GLU A 795 -41.23 -21.57 -10.07
C GLU A 795 -41.79 -20.18 -9.76
N ASP A 796 -42.58 -20.03 -8.68
CA ASP A 796 -43.21 -18.78 -8.26
C ASP A 796 -42.28 -17.83 -7.48
N VAL A 797 -41.04 -18.25 -7.19
CA VAL A 797 -40.03 -17.39 -6.55
C VAL A 797 -39.33 -16.56 -7.62
N LEU A 798 -39.58 -15.25 -7.60
CA LEU A 798 -38.98 -14.29 -8.55
C LEU A 798 -37.75 -13.57 -7.97
N LEU A 799 -37.52 -13.59 -6.66
CA LEU A 799 -36.35 -12.94 -6.06
C LEU A 799 -35.59 -13.88 -5.11
N VAL A 800 -34.27 -14.00 -5.33
CA VAL A 800 -33.37 -14.77 -4.46
C VAL A 800 -32.23 -13.86 -4.00
N ALA A 801 -31.89 -13.90 -2.70
CA ALA A 801 -30.84 -13.05 -2.15
C ALA A 801 -29.84 -13.82 -1.27
N GLY A 802 -28.55 -13.55 -1.45
CA GLY A 802 -27.47 -14.19 -0.69
C GLY A 802 -26.09 -13.75 -1.15
N THR A 803 -25.04 -14.17 -0.45
CA THR A 803 -23.65 -13.87 -0.81
C THR A 803 -23.16 -14.74 -1.97
N ALA A 804 -21.93 -14.52 -2.46
CA ALA A 804 -21.30 -15.34 -3.51
C ALA A 804 -21.39 -16.85 -3.27
N TRP A 805 -21.25 -17.33 -2.03
CA TRP A 805 -21.44 -18.75 -1.67
C TRP A 805 -22.79 -19.36 -2.04
N LEU A 806 -23.87 -18.57 -2.08
CA LEU A 806 -25.17 -19.05 -2.54
C LEU A 806 -25.14 -19.26 -4.06
N PHE A 807 -24.77 -18.21 -4.79
CA PHE A 807 -24.91 -18.16 -6.24
C PHE A 807 -23.82 -18.95 -6.99
N ALA A 808 -22.69 -19.24 -6.35
CA ALA A 808 -21.67 -20.14 -6.91
C ALA A 808 -22.03 -21.63 -6.75
N HIS A 809 -23.03 -21.97 -5.94
CA HIS A 809 -23.47 -23.34 -5.73
C HIS A 809 -24.01 -23.96 -7.03
N GLU A 810 -23.71 -25.24 -7.28
CA GLU A 810 -24.09 -25.93 -8.53
C GLU A 810 -25.61 -25.93 -8.79
N ASP A 811 -26.42 -26.10 -7.75
CA ASP A 811 -27.89 -26.03 -7.84
C ASP A 811 -28.45 -24.65 -8.25
N MET A 812 -27.64 -23.59 -8.17
CA MET A 812 -28.02 -22.24 -8.61
C MET A 812 -27.64 -21.96 -10.07
N ASP A 813 -26.89 -22.85 -10.73
CA ASP A 813 -26.42 -22.68 -12.10
C ASP A 813 -27.59 -22.46 -13.08
N GLY A 814 -27.54 -21.35 -13.82
CA GLY A 814 -28.61 -20.90 -14.73
C GLY A 814 -30.01 -20.74 -14.12
N GLN A 815 -30.14 -20.59 -12.79
CA GLN A 815 -31.45 -20.52 -12.14
C GLN A 815 -32.08 -19.12 -12.10
N VAL A 816 -31.33 -18.04 -12.36
CA VAL A 816 -31.84 -16.65 -12.40
C VAL A 816 -31.66 -16.01 -13.77
N ASP A 817 -32.54 -15.08 -14.14
CA ASP A 817 -32.41 -14.36 -15.42
C ASP A 817 -31.39 -13.24 -15.31
N THR A 818 -31.34 -12.53 -14.17
CA THR A 818 -30.41 -11.42 -13.95
C THR A 818 -29.90 -11.40 -12.52
N LEU A 819 -28.57 -11.36 -12.36
CA LEU A 819 -27.92 -11.20 -11.06
C LEU A 819 -27.47 -9.75 -10.86
N PHE A 820 -27.98 -9.12 -9.80
CA PHE A 820 -27.50 -7.83 -9.31
C PHE A 820 -26.43 -8.06 -8.25
N VAL A 821 -25.29 -7.42 -8.45
CA VAL A 821 -24.18 -7.43 -7.51
C VAL A 821 -24.01 -6.01 -6.99
N ASP A 822 -24.43 -5.77 -5.75
CA ASP A 822 -24.22 -4.49 -5.06
C ASP A 822 -22.84 -4.43 -4.39
N GLU A 823 -22.28 -3.24 -4.29
CA GLU A 823 -20.89 -3.01 -3.89
C GLU A 823 -19.89 -3.80 -4.75
N ALA A 824 -20.14 -3.91 -6.06
CA ALA A 824 -19.32 -4.67 -7.00
C ALA A 824 -17.85 -4.21 -7.08
N GLY A 825 -17.54 -2.97 -6.68
CA GLY A 825 -16.16 -2.49 -6.53
C GLY A 825 -15.35 -3.19 -5.44
N GLN A 826 -16.01 -3.92 -4.54
CA GLN A 826 -15.40 -4.73 -3.48
C GLN A 826 -15.41 -6.24 -3.81
N VAL A 827 -15.94 -6.63 -4.97
CA VAL A 827 -16.09 -8.03 -5.38
C VAL A 827 -14.98 -8.37 -6.37
N SER A 828 -14.22 -9.43 -6.10
CA SER A 828 -13.18 -9.93 -7.00
C SER A 828 -13.77 -10.34 -8.36
N LEU A 829 -12.99 -10.22 -9.43
CA LEU A 829 -13.39 -10.76 -10.72
C LEU A 829 -13.69 -12.28 -10.61
N ALA A 830 -12.90 -13.02 -9.84
CA ALA A 830 -13.11 -14.44 -9.58
C ALA A 830 -14.46 -14.74 -8.91
N ASP A 831 -14.83 -14.00 -7.86
CA ASP A 831 -16.12 -14.18 -7.19
C ASP A 831 -17.28 -13.74 -8.08
N ALA A 832 -17.13 -12.66 -8.85
CA ALA A 832 -18.14 -12.18 -9.80
C ALA A 832 -18.45 -13.22 -10.88
N LEU A 833 -17.42 -13.87 -11.45
CA LEU A 833 -17.60 -14.97 -12.40
C LEU A 833 -18.23 -16.20 -11.73
N ALA A 834 -17.74 -16.58 -10.55
CA ALA A 834 -18.24 -17.74 -9.82
C ALA A 834 -19.74 -17.62 -9.50
N MET A 835 -20.17 -16.49 -8.94
CA MET A 835 -21.60 -16.25 -8.71
C MET A 835 -22.38 -15.98 -9.99
N GLY A 836 -21.71 -15.43 -11.02
CA GLY A 836 -22.30 -15.16 -12.31
C GLY A 836 -22.80 -16.41 -13.05
N THR A 837 -22.30 -17.62 -12.72
CA THR A 837 -22.83 -18.88 -13.31
C THR A 837 -24.31 -19.10 -13.06
N CYS A 838 -24.89 -18.47 -12.02
CA CYS A 838 -26.31 -18.61 -11.75
C CYS A 838 -27.21 -17.88 -12.76
N ALA A 839 -26.67 -16.96 -13.55
CA ALA A 839 -27.44 -15.94 -14.25
C ALA A 839 -27.19 -15.88 -15.76
N GLN A 840 -28.22 -15.48 -16.52
CA GLN A 840 -28.07 -15.15 -17.93
C GLN A 840 -27.48 -13.75 -18.13
N ASN A 841 -27.88 -12.77 -17.31
CA ASN A 841 -27.40 -11.40 -17.35
C ASN A 841 -26.84 -10.95 -15.99
N LEU A 842 -25.91 -9.99 -16.00
CA LEU A 842 -25.33 -9.40 -14.79
C LEU A 842 -25.54 -7.89 -14.74
N VAL A 843 -25.84 -7.36 -13.56
CA VAL A 843 -25.83 -5.91 -13.29
C VAL A 843 -24.89 -5.64 -12.12
N LEU A 844 -23.80 -4.93 -12.39
CA LEU A 844 -22.75 -4.64 -11.44
C LEU A 844 -22.93 -3.21 -10.92
N LEU A 845 -23.46 -3.09 -9.70
CA LEU A 845 -23.70 -1.82 -9.01
C LEU A 845 -22.54 -1.56 -8.05
N GLY A 846 -21.86 -0.42 -8.17
CA GLY A 846 -20.80 -0.11 -7.22
C GLY A 846 -19.98 1.10 -7.60
N ASP A 847 -18.83 1.24 -6.95
CA ASP A 847 -17.89 2.32 -7.21
C ASP A 847 -16.46 1.87 -6.88
N PRO A 848 -15.58 1.66 -7.87
CA PRO A 848 -14.20 1.26 -7.63
C PRO A 848 -13.37 2.38 -6.97
N GLN A 849 -13.87 3.63 -6.98
CA GLN A 849 -13.21 4.77 -6.35
C GLN A 849 -13.54 4.91 -4.86
N GLN A 850 -14.44 4.07 -4.32
CA GLN A 850 -14.67 3.88 -2.88
C GLN A 850 -13.82 2.72 -2.35
N LEU A 851 -14.02 2.26 -1.11
CA LEU A 851 -13.13 1.24 -0.50
C LEU A 851 -12.92 0.05 -1.45
N ALA A 852 -11.65 -0.18 -1.82
CA ALA A 852 -11.23 -1.25 -2.71
C ALA A 852 -11.35 -2.62 -2.03
N GLN A 853 -11.34 -3.67 -2.86
CA GLN A 853 -11.20 -5.04 -2.36
C GLN A 853 -9.87 -5.21 -1.62
N VAL A 854 -9.90 -5.86 -0.46
CA VAL A 854 -8.69 -6.28 0.25
C VAL A 854 -8.29 -7.67 -0.24
N ALA A 855 -7.44 -7.74 -1.25
CA ALA A 855 -6.78 -9.00 -1.65
C ALA A 855 -5.64 -9.31 -0.68
N GLN A 856 -5.51 -10.57 -0.28
CA GLN A 856 -4.42 -11.02 0.58
C GLN A 856 -3.32 -11.73 -0.21
N GLY A 857 -3.70 -12.43 -1.27
CA GLY A 857 -2.83 -13.21 -2.14
C GLY A 857 -2.12 -12.38 -3.20
N THR A 858 -0.99 -12.88 -3.68
CA THR A 858 -0.35 -12.39 -4.90
C THR A 858 -0.97 -13.10 -6.09
N HIS A 859 -1.42 -12.33 -7.08
CA HIS A 859 -2.09 -12.86 -8.27
C HIS A 859 -1.34 -12.45 -9.53
N PRO A 860 -1.39 -13.29 -10.59
CA PRO A 860 -0.96 -12.88 -11.92
C PRO A 860 -1.74 -11.64 -12.40
N GLU A 861 -1.16 -10.94 -13.37
CA GLU A 861 -1.76 -9.74 -13.94
C GLU A 861 -3.21 -9.99 -14.41
N GLY A 862 -4.10 -9.07 -14.05
CA GLY A 862 -5.54 -9.10 -14.34
C GLY A 862 -6.37 -9.99 -13.41
N ALA A 863 -5.78 -10.91 -12.65
CA ALA A 863 -6.54 -11.81 -11.77
C ALA A 863 -6.81 -11.22 -10.37
N GLY A 864 -5.98 -10.27 -9.92
CA GLY A 864 -6.05 -9.68 -8.58
C GLY A 864 -6.98 -8.47 -8.41
N VAL A 865 -7.78 -8.12 -9.42
CA VAL A 865 -8.61 -6.90 -9.44
C VAL A 865 -10.08 -7.18 -9.11
N SER A 866 -10.79 -6.15 -8.65
CA SER A 866 -12.26 -6.22 -8.56
C SER A 866 -12.89 -6.28 -9.94
N VAL A 867 -14.13 -6.76 -10.02
CA VAL A 867 -14.86 -6.83 -11.30
C VAL A 867 -15.06 -5.45 -11.93
N LEU A 868 -15.23 -4.38 -11.14
CA LEU A 868 -15.35 -3.03 -11.68
C LEU A 868 -14.00 -2.49 -12.17
N GLU A 869 -12.91 -2.69 -11.41
CA GLU A 869 -11.56 -2.31 -11.87
C GLU A 869 -11.17 -3.02 -13.16
N HIS A 870 -11.54 -4.30 -13.34
CA HIS A 870 -11.34 -5.00 -14.61
C HIS A 870 -12.04 -4.29 -15.78
N VAL A 871 -13.28 -3.84 -15.61
CA VAL A 871 -14.04 -3.18 -16.69
C VAL A 871 -13.53 -1.76 -16.96
N LEU A 872 -13.17 -1.00 -15.92
CA LEU A 872 -12.67 0.37 -16.04
C LEU A 872 -11.25 0.41 -16.63
N GLY A 873 -10.39 -0.54 -16.29
CA GLY A 873 -8.98 -0.48 -16.68
C GLY A 873 -8.26 0.68 -15.99
N GLU A 874 -7.73 1.61 -16.77
CA GLU A 874 -7.00 2.78 -16.25
C GLU A 874 -7.90 3.99 -15.95
N ASP A 875 -9.13 3.97 -16.46
CA ASP A 875 -10.08 5.07 -16.28
C ASP A 875 -10.59 5.13 -14.83
N LEU A 876 -10.86 6.34 -14.31
CA LEU A 876 -11.47 6.49 -12.99
C LEU A 876 -13.00 6.40 -13.04
N THR A 877 -13.56 6.69 -14.21
CA THR A 877 -14.99 6.66 -14.47
C THR A 877 -15.31 5.75 -15.64
N ILE A 878 -16.46 5.06 -15.58
CA ILE A 878 -16.87 4.14 -16.63
C ILE A 878 -17.04 4.89 -17.97
N PRO A 879 -16.44 4.40 -19.07
CA PRO A 879 -16.66 4.95 -20.39
C PRO A 879 -18.14 4.84 -20.81
N PRO A 880 -18.70 5.85 -21.51
CA PRO A 880 -20.12 5.87 -21.89
C PRO A 880 -20.58 4.67 -22.73
N GLU A 881 -19.66 4.00 -23.44
CA GLU A 881 -19.93 2.82 -24.25
C GLU A 881 -19.87 1.49 -23.48
N ARG A 882 -19.36 1.50 -22.23
CA ARG A 882 -19.19 0.29 -21.40
C ARG A 882 -20.16 0.21 -20.22
N GLY A 883 -20.81 1.31 -19.84
CA GLY A 883 -21.77 1.30 -18.74
C GLY A 883 -22.41 2.65 -18.47
N LEU A 884 -23.10 2.72 -17.33
CA LEU A 884 -23.80 3.92 -16.86
C LEU A 884 -23.02 4.56 -15.71
N PHE A 885 -22.68 5.83 -15.87
CA PHE A 885 -22.17 6.69 -14.83
C PHE A 885 -23.30 7.55 -14.28
N LEU A 886 -23.48 7.56 -12.95
CA LEU A 886 -24.43 8.44 -12.27
C LEU A 886 -23.72 9.76 -11.91
N GLY A 887 -23.77 10.74 -12.80
CA GLY A 887 -23.05 12.01 -12.74
C GLY A 887 -23.56 13.03 -11.72
N PHE A 888 -24.72 12.80 -11.09
CA PHE A 888 -25.28 13.71 -10.07
C PHE A 888 -25.22 13.12 -8.66
N THR A 889 -24.81 13.92 -7.68
CA THR A 889 -24.92 13.60 -6.25
C THR A 889 -26.04 14.40 -5.58
N TRP A 890 -26.83 13.73 -4.75
CA TRP A 890 -27.94 14.30 -3.99
C TRP A 890 -27.57 14.58 -2.52
N ARG A 891 -26.27 14.52 -2.21
CA ARG A 891 -25.72 14.67 -0.85
C ARG A 891 -24.90 15.93 -0.69
N MET A 892 -23.91 16.11 -1.55
CA MET A 892 -22.80 17.04 -1.32
C MET A 892 -23.12 18.44 -1.88
N HIS A 893 -22.87 19.47 -1.09
CA HIS A 893 -22.77 20.84 -1.59
C HIS A 893 -21.61 20.97 -2.60
N GLU A 894 -21.72 21.89 -3.57
CA GLU A 894 -20.73 22.11 -4.65
C GLU A 894 -19.29 22.18 -4.15
N ASP A 895 -19.07 22.90 -3.06
CA ASP A 895 -17.75 23.12 -2.47
C ASP A 895 -17.06 21.87 -1.92
N VAL A 896 -17.84 20.86 -1.53
CA VAL A 896 -17.33 19.53 -1.14
C VAL A 896 -17.23 18.65 -2.37
N CYS A 897 -18.27 18.67 -3.22
CA CYS A 897 -18.36 17.87 -4.44
C CYS A 897 -17.21 18.15 -5.40
N ARG A 898 -16.75 19.41 -5.52
CA ARG A 898 -15.66 19.81 -6.42
C ARG A 898 -14.37 19.03 -6.13
N PHE A 899 -13.96 18.93 -4.87
CA PHE A 899 -12.77 18.16 -4.50
C PHE A 899 -12.96 16.69 -4.86
N VAL A 900 -14.07 16.07 -4.43
CA VAL A 900 -14.36 14.66 -4.71
C VAL A 900 -14.41 14.38 -6.22
N SER A 901 -15.03 15.26 -7.00
CA SER A 901 -15.16 15.19 -8.44
C SER A 901 -13.80 15.28 -9.15
N GLU A 902 -12.99 16.31 -8.83
CA GLU A 902 -11.64 16.49 -9.38
C GLU A 902 -10.72 15.31 -9.01
N THR A 903 -10.70 14.93 -7.73
CA THR A 903 -9.76 13.95 -7.20
C THR A 903 -10.23 12.52 -7.30
N SER A 904 -11.43 12.18 -7.74
CA SER A 904 -11.86 10.78 -7.81
C SER A 904 -12.72 10.44 -9.04
N TYR A 905 -13.28 11.43 -9.74
CA TYR A 905 -14.26 11.19 -10.82
C TYR A 905 -14.02 12.06 -12.06
N GLU A 906 -12.77 12.47 -12.32
CA GLU A 906 -12.37 13.21 -13.53
C GLU A 906 -13.15 14.50 -13.78
N GLY A 907 -13.74 15.11 -12.74
CA GLY A 907 -14.59 16.29 -12.88
C GLY A 907 -16.03 16.00 -13.33
N ARG A 908 -16.40 14.73 -13.55
CA ARG A 908 -17.72 14.31 -14.07
C ARG A 908 -18.84 14.27 -13.02
N LEU A 909 -18.51 14.36 -11.73
CA LEU A 909 -19.50 14.35 -10.64
C LEU A 909 -19.96 15.79 -10.31
N HIS A 910 -21.27 16.02 -10.33
CA HIS A 910 -21.91 17.30 -10.10
C HIS A 910 -22.94 17.22 -8.97
N PRO A 911 -23.10 18.27 -8.14
CA PRO A 911 -24.19 18.34 -7.18
C PRO A 911 -25.54 18.54 -7.90
N ALA A 912 -26.60 17.95 -7.39
CA ALA A 912 -27.97 18.32 -7.76
C ALA A 912 -28.27 19.77 -7.30
N ASP A 913 -29.16 20.47 -8.01
CA ASP A 913 -29.47 21.89 -7.75
C ASP A 913 -29.91 22.15 -6.29
N GLU A 914 -30.63 21.20 -5.70
CA GLU A 914 -31.11 21.26 -4.32
C GLU A 914 -29.97 21.25 -3.30
N CYS A 915 -28.83 20.63 -3.64
CA CYS A 915 -27.67 20.57 -2.77
C CYS A 915 -27.03 21.95 -2.58
N GLY A 916 -27.20 22.88 -3.53
CA GLY A 916 -26.72 24.27 -3.42
C GLY A 916 -27.41 25.09 -2.33
N ARG A 917 -28.56 24.63 -1.81
CA ARG A 917 -29.24 25.25 -0.66
C ARG A 917 -28.60 24.90 0.69
N GLN A 918 -27.84 23.81 0.72
CA GLN A 918 -27.25 23.28 1.95
C GLN A 918 -26.10 24.16 2.43
N ARG A 919 -26.15 24.62 3.68
CA ARG A 919 -25.06 25.43 4.24
C ARG A 919 -25.05 25.39 5.75
N THR A 920 -23.90 25.66 6.36
CA THR A 920 -23.81 25.93 7.80
C THR A 920 -23.65 27.42 8.05
N SER A 921 -23.93 27.88 9.27
CA SER A 921 -23.59 29.24 9.72
C SER A 921 -22.07 29.53 9.70
N PHE A 922 -21.25 28.50 9.48
CA PHE A 922 -19.78 28.57 9.36
C PHE A 922 -19.31 28.43 7.90
N GLY A 923 -20.25 28.48 6.94
CA GLY A 923 -20.02 28.30 5.51
C GLY A 923 -20.01 26.84 5.07
N THR A 924 -19.37 26.59 3.93
CA THR A 924 -19.36 25.32 3.20
C THR A 924 -17.95 24.95 2.75
N GLY A 925 -17.76 23.69 2.34
CA GLY A 925 -16.53 23.19 1.71
C GLY A 925 -15.53 22.57 2.68
N LEU A 926 -14.25 22.71 2.33
CA LEU A 926 -13.15 22.05 3.04
C LEU A 926 -12.53 22.96 4.10
N ARG A 927 -12.04 22.38 5.20
CA ARG A 927 -11.27 23.05 6.26
C ARG A 927 -10.11 22.17 6.68
N SER A 928 -8.94 22.76 6.88
CA SER A 928 -7.77 22.07 7.45
C SER A 928 -7.54 22.57 8.88
N LEU A 929 -7.45 21.63 9.83
CA LEU A 929 -7.04 21.87 11.21
C LEU A 929 -5.71 21.18 11.44
N ALA A 930 -4.63 21.95 11.31
CA ALA A 930 -3.29 21.50 11.64
C ALA A 930 -3.14 21.32 13.16
N VAL A 931 -2.73 20.14 13.60
CA VAL A 931 -2.47 19.82 15.01
C VAL A 931 -1.04 19.28 15.16
N PRO A 932 -0.08 20.11 15.58
CA PRO A 932 1.29 19.65 15.80
C PRO A 932 1.33 18.67 16.98
N HIS A 933 1.79 17.44 16.71
CA HIS A 933 2.09 16.42 17.72
C HIS A 933 3.17 15.48 17.20
N GLU A 934 3.84 14.76 18.11
CA GLU A 934 4.97 13.88 17.76
C GLU A 934 4.82 12.49 18.37
N GLY A 935 5.23 11.46 17.64
CA GLY A 935 5.31 10.08 18.14
C GLY A 935 3.98 9.30 18.20
N ASN A 936 2.83 9.95 17.98
CA ASN A 936 1.54 9.29 17.87
C ASN A 936 1.48 8.43 16.59
N ARG A 937 1.14 7.14 16.76
CA ARG A 937 1.08 6.14 15.68
C ARG A 937 -0.33 5.84 15.20
N ALA A 938 -1.27 5.61 16.12
CA ALA A 938 -2.64 5.18 15.80
C ALA A 938 -3.72 5.90 16.61
N SER A 939 -3.32 6.76 17.55
CA SER A 939 -4.21 7.59 18.36
C SER A 939 -3.50 8.88 18.74
N SER A 940 -4.20 10.01 18.64
CA SER A 940 -3.74 11.34 19.01
C SER A 940 -4.78 11.99 19.91
N SER A 941 -4.41 12.19 21.16
CA SER A 941 -5.25 12.82 22.16
C SER A 941 -5.43 14.31 21.87
N GLU A 942 -4.41 14.91 21.25
CA GLU A 942 -4.29 16.30 20.84
C GLU A 942 -5.25 16.61 19.69
N GLU A 943 -5.33 15.72 18.70
CA GLU A 943 -6.36 15.83 17.64
C GLU A 943 -7.76 15.72 18.24
N ALA A 944 -7.98 14.79 19.17
CA ALA A 944 -9.27 14.57 19.79
C ALA A 944 -9.73 15.77 20.64
N ASP A 945 -8.82 16.41 21.40
CA ASP A 945 -9.10 17.67 22.11
C ASP A 945 -9.46 18.78 21.13
N ARG A 946 -8.67 18.94 20.06
CA ARG A 946 -8.91 20.00 19.06
C ARG A 946 -10.25 19.83 18.35
N ILE A 947 -10.67 18.58 18.11
CA ILE A 947 -11.98 18.25 17.55
C ILE A 947 -13.09 18.57 18.55
N ALA A 948 -12.93 18.22 19.83
CA ALA A 948 -13.89 18.55 20.87
C ALA A 948 -14.14 20.07 20.97
N ASP A 949 -13.07 20.86 21.01
CA ASP A 949 -13.14 22.32 21.02
C ASP A 949 -13.86 22.88 19.79
N GLN A 950 -13.58 22.32 18.61
CA GLN A 950 -14.23 22.73 17.37
C GLN A 950 -15.71 22.37 17.36
N ILE A 951 -16.09 21.19 17.86
CA ILE A 951 -17.48 20.75 17.94
C ILE A 951 -18.27 21.65 18.88
N GLU A 952 -17.72 22.01 20.04
CA GLU A 952 -18.37 22.93 20.97
C GLU A 952 -18.63 24.31 20.33
N LEU A 953 -17.68 24.82 19.53
CA LEU A 953 -17.90 26.05 18.75
C LEU A 953 -19.04 25.90 17.73
N LEU A 954 -19.09 24.78 17.01
CA LEU A 954 -20.07 24.53 15.95
C LEU A 954 -21.49 24.37 16.49
N ARG A 955 -21.66 23.81 17.68
CA ARG A 955 -22.97 23.63 18.34
C ARG A 955 -23.69 24.95 18.64
N GLY A 956 -22.99 26.08 18.60
CA GLY A 956 -23.58 27.42 18.71
C GLY A 956 -24.26 27.92 17.43
N GLY A 957 -24.19 27.17 16.32
CA GLY A 957 -24.69 27.58 15.01
C GLY A 957 -25.90 26.80 14.47
N THR A 958 -26.22 27.07 13.22
CA THR A 958 -27.31 26.43 12.47
C THR A 958 -26.81 25.84 11.15
N TRP A 959 -27.57 24.92 10.57
CA TRP A 959 -27.37 24.44 9.22
C TRP A 959 -28.70 24.35 8.47
N THR A 960 -28.67 24.61 7.17
CA THR A 960 -29.81 24.51 6.25
C THR A 960 -29.69 23.22 5.45
N ASP A 961 -30.78 22.45 5.36
CA ASP A 961 -30.83 21.22 4.56
C ASP A 961 -31.17 21.49 3.08
N CYS A 962 -31.25 20.41 2.28
CA CYS A 962 -31.57 20.51 0.85
C CYS A 962 -33.01 20.96 0.58
N GLU A 963 -33.91 20.87 1.56
CA GLU A 963 -35.29 21.41 1.48
C GLU A 963 -35.34 22.91 1.82
N GLY A 964 -34.23 23.48 2.29
CA GLY A 964 -34.14 24.88 2.70
C GLY A 964 -34.58 25.13 4.15
N VAL A 965 -34.76 24.07 4.95
CA VAL A 965 -35.15 24.16 6.35
C VAL A 965 -33.91 24.35 7.22
N GLU A 966 -33.94 25.35 8.11
CA GLU A 966 -32.85 25.63 9.04
C GLU A 966 -33.01 24.85 10.35
N HIS A 967 -31.94 24.20 10.76
CA HIS A 967 -31.84 23.36 11.96
C HIS A 967 -30.70 23.85 12.86
N PRO A 968 -30.83 23.82 14.20
CA PRO A 968 -29.69 24.00 15.10
C PRO A 968 -28.72 22.82 14.96
N ILE A 969 -27.41 23.09 15.00
CA ILE A 969 -26.38 22.03 14.92
C ILE A 969 -26.38 21.22 16.22
N ARG A 970 -26.65 19.91 16.14
CA ARG A 970 -26.63 18.96 17.27
C ARG A 970 -25.53 17.92 17.07
N GLY A 971 -25.20 17.16 18.11
CA GLY A 971 -24.17 16.11 18.03
C GLY A 971 -24.44 15.08 16.92
N ARG A 972 -25.71 14.73 16.69
CA ARG A 972 -26.13 13.80 15.61
C ARG A 972 -25.90 14.33 14.19
N ASP A 973 -25.71 15.64 14.06
CA ASP A 973 -25.43 16.32 12.78
C ASP A 973 -23.92 16.38 12.49
N ILE A 974 -23.11 15.77 13.38
CA ILE A 974 -21.65 15.73 13.31
C ILE A 974 -21.20 14.27 13.28
N LEU A 975 -20.35 13.97 12.31
CA LEU A 975 -19.71 12.67 12.16
C LEU A 975 -18.19 12.83 12.30
N VAL A 976 -17.56 11.99 13.13
CA VAL A 976 -16.10 11.96 13.28
C VAL A 976 -15.57 10.62 12.82
N VAL A 977 -14.75 10.67 11.77
CA VAL A 977 -14.17 9.52 11.10
C VAL A 977 -12.68 9.45 11.42
N ALA A 978 -12.18 8.25 11.72
CA ALA A 978 -10.76 8.00 11.90
C ALA A 978 -10.32 6.68 11.23
N PRO A 979 -9.07 6.55 10.78
CA PRO A 979 -8.59 5.33 10.13
C PRO A 979 -8.33 4.19 11.12
N TYR A 980 -8.10 4.49 12.40
CA TYR A 980 -7.71 3.52 13.43
C TYR A 980 -8.78 3.38 14.52
N ASN A 981 -9.05 2.13 14.95
CA ASN A 981 -9.93 1.86 16.09
C ASN A 981 -9.42 2.49 17.39
N ALA A 982 -8.09 2.56 17.60
CA ALA A 982 -7.51 3.24 18.75
C ALA A 982 -7.85 4.74 18.78
N GLN A 983 -7.85 5.41 17.63
CA GLN A 983 -8.29 6.81 17.56
C GLN A 983 -9.79 6.94 17.79
N VAL A 984 -10.61 6.02 17.27
CA VAL A 984 -12.05 5.98 17.56
C VAL A 984 -12.31 5.90 19.08
N ARG A 985 -11.57 5.06 19.81
CA ARG A 985 -11.65 4.99 21.28
C ARG A 985 -11.24 6.30 21.94
N CYS A 986 -10.11 6.87 21.52
CA CYS A 986 -9.62 8.15 22.03
C CYS A 986 -10.65 9.28 21.86
N LEU A 987 -11.27 9.35 20.68
CA LEU A 987 -12.32 10.31 20.36
C LEU A 987 -13.59 10.09 21.18
N ARG A 988 -14.07 8.83 21.32
CA ARG A 988 -15.26 8.55 22.15
C ARG A 988 -15.08 8.91 23.62
N ALA A 989 -13.87 8.77 24.15
CA ALA A 989 -13.58 9.16 25.53
C ALA A 989 -13.67 10.68 25.76
N LYS A 990 -13.52 11.50 24.70
CA LYS A 990 -13.48 12.96 24.78
C LYS A 990 -14.72 13.65 24.20
N LEU A 991 -15.47 12.96 23.34
CA LEU A 991 -16.63 13.50 22.64
C LEU A 991 -17.95 13.08 23.28
N PRO A 992 -19.02 13.90 23.19
CA PRO A 992 -20.34 13.51 23.68
C PRO A 992 -20.90 12.29 22.95
N GLU A 993 -21.61 11.39 23.65
CA GLU A 993 -22.23 10.19 23.07
C GLU A 993 -23.16 10.48 21.87
N SER A 994 -23.71 11.69 21.80
CA SER A 994 -24.55 12.12 20.68
C SER A 994 -23.82 12.27 19.35
N VAL A 995 -22.48 12.32 19.35
CA VAL A 995 -21.63 12.44 18.15
C VAL A 995 -21.29 11.05 17.63
N ALA A 996 -21.53 10.81 16.35
CA ALA A 996 -21.18 9.52 15.73
C ALA A 996 -19.65 9.44 15.51
N VAL A 997 -19.00 8.45 16.14
CA VAL A 997 -17.55 8.21 16.02
C VAL A 997 -17.27 6.75 15.60
N GLY A 998 -16.42 6.57 14.59
CA GLY A 998 -16.17 5.28 13.95
C GLY A 998 -15.13 5.33 12.84
N THR A 999 -14.81 4.16 12.30
CA THR A 999 -13.87 4.03 11.19
C THR A 999 -14.52 4.37 9.86
N VAL A 1000 -13.70 4.66 8.84
CA VAL A 1000 -14.13 4.90 7.46
C VAL A 1000 -15.02 3.75 6.97
N ASP A 1001 -14.62 2.51 7.25
CA ASP A 1001 -15.31 1.27 6.85
C ASP A 1001 -16.70 1.15 7.52
N LYS A 1002 -16.82 1.53 8.79
CA LYS A 1002 -18.10 1.47 9.54
C LYS A 1002 -19.14 2.47 9.02
N PHE A 1003 -18.68 3.59 8.45
CA PHE A 1003 -19.55 4.68 8.00
C PHE A 1003 -19.83 4.67 6.49
N GLN A 1004 -19.54 3.57 5.80
CA GLN A 1004 -20.03 3.38 4.44
C GLN A 1004 -21.56 3.48 4.41
N GLY A 1005 -22.06 4.29 3.48
CA GLY A 1005 -23.48 4.64 3.34
C GLY A 1005 -24.01 5.72 4.29
N GLN A 1006 -23.32 6.12 5.37
CA GLN A 1006 -23.78 7.19 6.26
C GLN A 1006 -23.41 8.59 5.73
N GLU A 1007 -24.01 9.64 6.30
CA GLU A 1007 -23.79 11.04 5.93
C GLU A 1007 -24.17 11.99 7.07
N ALA A 1008 -23.53 13.16 7.12
CA ALA A 1008 -23.80 14.20 8.10
C ALA A 1008 -23.58 15.61 7.51
N PRO A 1009 -24.26 16.65 8.02
CA PRO A 1009 -23.98 18.05 7.68
C PRO A 1009 -22.51 18.42 7.83
N ILE A 1010 -21.88 17.99 8.92
CA ILE A 1010 -20.48 18.29 9.25
C ILE A 1010 -19.71 17.00 9.51
N VAL A 1011 -18.54 16.87 8.89
CA VAL A 1011 -17.66 15.71 9.08
C VAL A 1011 -16.28 16.16 9.55
N PHE A 1012 -15.71 15.43 10.50
CA PHE A 1012 -14.30 15.51 10.87
C PHE A 1012 -13.59 14.24 10.43
N PHE A 1013 -12.42 14.37 9.81
CA PHE A 1013 -11.54 13.27 9.49
C PHE A 1013 -10.21 13.44 10.24
N SER A 1014 -10.01 12.62 11.28
CA SER A 1014 -8.83 12.63 12.16
C SER A 1014 -7.81 11.61 11.66
N MET A 1015 -6.59 12.04 11.33
CA MET A 1015 -5.54 11.16 10.81
C MET A 1015 -4.74 10.45 11.90
N ALA A 1016 -4.69 11.01 13.12
CA ALA A 1016 -4.04 10.51 14.34
C ALA A 1016 -2.51 10.32 14.29
N THR A 1017 -1.93 10.04 13.12
CA THR A 1017 -0.51 9.74 12.96
C THR A 1017 0.31 11.03 12.88
N SER A 1018 1.46 11.06 13.55
CA SER A 1018 2.26 12.28 13.63
C SER A 1018 3.09 12.55 12.37
N SER A 1019 3.65 11.51 11.75
CA SER A 1019 4.58 11.63 10.61
C SER A 1019 4.68 10.31 9.84
N GLY A 1020 5.35 10.32 8.69
CA GLY A 1020 5.64 9.11 7.91
C GLY A 1020 6.40 8.04 8.71
N GLU A 1021 7.33 8.43 9.59
CA GLU A 1021 8.09 7.50 10.44
C GLU A 1021 7.22 6.82 11.52
N ASN A 1022 6.05 7.37 11.83
CA ASN A 1022 5.15 6.85 12.87
C ASN A 1022 4.02 5.99 12.33
N LEU A 1023 3.97 5.76 11.01
CA LEU A 1023 2.93 4.94 10.38
C LEU A 1023 2.95 3.51 10.95
N PRO A 1024 1.84 3.02 11.54
CA PRO A 1024 1.75 1.66 12.09
C PRO A 1024 1.54 0.61 11.00
N ARG A 1025 1.00 1.02 9.86
CA ARG A 1025 0.80 0.24 8.63
C ARG A 1025 1.53 0.93 7.48
N ASN A 1026 1.45 0.40 6.28
CA ASN A 1026 2.00 1.01 5.08
C ASN A 1026 1.33 2.36 4.74
N LEU A 1027 2.02 3.19 3.95
CA LEU A 1027 1.56 4.52 3.54
C LEU A 1027 0.21 4.45 2.84
N GLU A 1028 0.02 3.39 2.03
CA GLU A 1028 -1.17 3.16 1.23
C GLU A 1028 -2.43 2.97 2.08
N PHE A 1029 -2.31 2.52 3.33
CA PHE A 1029 -3.45 2.43 4.24
C PHE A 1029 -3.97 3.80 4.67
N LEU A 1030 -3.09 4.69 5.15
CA LEU A 1030 -3.51 5.99 5.70
C LEU A 1030 -3.86 7.00 4.60
N PHE A 1031 -3.10 7.00 3.50
CA PHE A 1031 -3.27 7.93 2.38
C PHE A 1031 -4.11 7.36 1.23
N SER A 1032 -4.79 6.23 1.45
CA SER A 1032 -5.69 5.66 0.45
C SER A 1032 -6.65 6.72 -0.09
N ARG A 1033 -6.56 6.97 -1.40
CA ARG A 1033 -7.46 7.88 -2.14
C ARG A 1033 -8.92 7.50 -1.92
N ASN A 1034 -9.19 6.19 -1.93
CA ASN A 1034 -10.51 5.61 -1.71
C ASN A 1034 -11.03 5.92 -0.28
N ARG A 1035 -10.17 5.82 0.75
CA ARG A 1035 -10.55 6.19 2.13
C ARG A 1035 -10.77 7.69 2.28
N LEU A 1036 -9.92 8.51 1.67
CA LEU A 1036 -10.07 9.97 1.67
C LEU A 1036 -11.38 10.38 0.97
N ASN A 1037 -11.66 9.82 -0.20
CA ASN A 1037 -12.92 9.99 -0.93
C ASN A 1037 -14.11 9.60 -0.06
N VAL A 1038 -14.07 8.40 0.54
CA VAL A 1038 -15.16 7.93 1.41
C VAL A 1038 -15.35 8.82 2.63
N ALA A 1039 -14.29 9.30 3.28
CA ALA A 1039 -14.38 10.17 4.44
C ALA A 1039 -14.94 11.56 4.09
N VAL A 1040 -14.42 12.19 3.03
CA VAL A 1040 -14.84 13.53 2.60
C VAL A 1040 -16.28 13.53 2.08
N SER A 1041 -16.66 12.51 1.31
CA SER A 1041 -18.00 12.39 0.71
C SER A 1041 -19.11 12.01 1.69
N ARG A 1042 -18.81 11.88 3.00
CA ARG A 1042 -19.85 11.81 4.05
C ARG A 1042 -20.41 13.19 4.40
N ALA A 1043 -19.70 14.26 4.08
CA ALA A 1043 -20.13 15.61 4.40
C ALA A 1043 -21.17 16.10 3.40
N ARG A 1044 -22.28 16.63 3.92
CA ARG A 1044 -23.25 17.37 3.10
C ARG A 1044 -22.78 18.82 2.88
N CYS A 1045 -22.32 19.51 3.92
CA CYS A 1045 -21.98 20.93 3.86
C CYS A 1045 -20.49 21.22 4.08
N LEU A 1046 -19.91 20.66 5.15
CA LEU A 1046 -18.61 21.09 5.68
C LEU A 1046 -17.78 19.89 6.13
N VAL A 1047 -16.50 19.86 5.77
CA VAL A 1047 -15.55 18.81 6.18
C VAL A 1047 -14.28 19.41 6.76
N TYR A 1048 -13.85 18.87 7.90
CA TYR A 1048 -12.60 19.21 8.58
C TYR A 1048 -11.62 18.06 8.47
N LEU A 1049 -10.48 18.29 7.83
CA LEU A 1049 -9.32 17.41 7.94
C LEU A 1049 -8.49 17.83 9.15
N VAL A 1050 -8.26 16.89 10.06
CA VAL A 1050 -7.47 17.08 11.28
C VAL A 1050 -6.24 16.20 11.18
N CYS A 1051 -5.06 16.81 11.08
CA CYS A 1051 -3.81 16.07 10.92
C CYS A 1051 -2.59 16.85 11.42
N SER A 1052 -1.52 16.12 11.71
CA SER A 1052 -0.19 16.70 11.90
C SER A 1052 0.36 17.27 10.59
N PRO A 1053 0.94 18.49 10.58
CA PRO A 1053 1.59 19.06 9.39
C PRO A 1053 2.65 18.16 8.75
N LYS A 1054 3.38 17.39 9.57
CA LYS A 1054 4.44 16.47 9.11
C LYS A 1054 3.91 15.33 8.23
N LEU A 1055 2.60 15.05 8.23
CA LEU A 1055 1.99 14.09 7.30
C LEU A 1055 1.93 14.61 5.85
N LEU A 1056 1.98 15.93 5.66
CA LEU A 1056 2.01 16.55 4.33
C LEU A 1056 3.44 16.70 3.78
N GLU A 1057 4.42 16.20 4.52
CA GLU A 1057 5.86 16.37 4.28
C GLU A 1057 6.57 15.04 4.00
N ILE A 1058 5.80 13.95 3.87
CA ILE A 1058 6.30 12.59 3.70
C ILE A 1058 7.08 12.46 2.40
N ASN A 1059 8.24 11.81 2.47
CA ASN A 1059 8.97 11.35 1.31
C ASN A 1059 8.28 10.11 0.70
N CYS A 1060 7.92 10.18 -0.58
CA CYS A 1060 7.24 9.11 -1.31
C CYS A 1060 8.26 8.25 -2.07
N GLY A 1061 8.35 6.96 -1.74
CA GLY A 1061 9.25 6.00 -2.40
C GLY A 1061 8.71 5.44 -3.72
N THR A 1062 7.40 5.59 -4.00
CA THR A 1062 6.78 5.14 -5.26
C THR A 1062 5.86 6.20 -5.86
N VAL A 1063 5.60 6.12 -7.18
CA VAL A 1063 4.65 7.02 -7.89
C VAL A 1063 3.24 6.88 -7.31
N GLY A 1064 2.83 5.65 -6.96
CA GLY A 1064 1.56 5.41 -6.29
C GLY A 1064 1.43 6.17 -4.96
N GLN A 1065 2.49 6.18 -4.15
CA GLN A 1065 2.52 6.96 -2.90
C GLN A 1065 2.41 8.47 -3.17
N MET A 1066 3.07 8.99 -4.21
CA MET A 1066 2.91 10.40 -4.58
C MET A 1066 1.46 10.75 -4.93
N ARG A 1067 0.77 9.93 -5.73
CA ARG A 1067 -0.65 10.15 -6.07
C ARG A 1067 -1.53 10.20 -4.81
N MET A 1068 -1.26 9.31 -3.86
CA MET A 1068 -1.99 9.22 -2.59
C MET A 1068 -1.76 10.46 -1.71
N VAL A 1069 -0.50 10.87 -1.51
CA VAL A 1069 -0.16 12.06 -0.72
C VAL A 1069 -0.66 13.34 -1.41
N ASN A 1070 -0.62 13.40 -2.75
CA ASN A 1070 -1.14 14.52 -3.53
C ASN A 1070 -2.61 14.81 -3.22
N GLY A 1071 -3.45 13.78 -3.04
CA GLY A 1071 -4.85 13.98 -2.66
C GLY A 1071 -5.01 14.75 -1.35
N LEU A 1072 -4.17 14.48 -0.35
CA LEU A 1072 -4.16 15.20 0.93
C LEU A 1072 -3.62 16.63 0.78
N CYS A 1073 -2.53 16.80 0.03
CA CYS A 1073 -1.98 18.13 -0.27
C CYS A 1073 -3.01 19.00 -1.00
N ARG A 1074 -3.72 18.42 -1.98
CA ARG A 1074 -4.77 19.09 -2.73
C ARG A 1074 -5.96 19.49 -1.85
N PHE A 1075 -6.34 18.65 -0.89
CA PHE A 1075 -7.37 19.01 0.10
C PHE A 1075 -6.98 20.27 0.87
N VAL A 1076 -5.74 20.31 1.39
CA VAL A 1076 -5.23 21.44 2.18
C VAL A 1076 -5.08 22.71 1.34
N GLU A 1077 -4.63 22.58 0.10
CA GLU A 1077 -4.53 23.68 -0.87
C GLU A 1077 -5.92 24.31 -1.10
N LEU A 1078 -6.92 23.50 -1.44
CA LEU A 1078 -8.30 23.97 -1.66
C LEU A 1078 -8.95 24.55 -0.39
N ALA A 1079 -8.61 24.01 0.79
CA ALA A 1079 -9.06 24.55 2.07
C ALA A 1079 -8.45 25.93 2.37
N SER A 1080 -7.24 26.21 1.87
CA SER A 1080 -6.51 27.47 2.11
C SER A 1080 -6.91 28.60 1.16
N LEU A 1081 -7.40 28.27 -0.04
CA LEU A 1081 -7.87 29.25 -1.04
C LEU A 1081 -9.17 29.97 -0.62
N ARG A 1082 -9.82 29.54 0.47
CA ARG A 1082 -10.99 30.23 1.02
C ARG A 1082 -10.61 30.92 2.32
N PRO A 1083 -10.71 32.26 2.42
CA PRO A 1083 -10.47 32.93 3.68
C PRO A 1083 -11.45 32.39 4.73
N PRO A 1084 -11.00 32.13 5.97
CA PRO A 1084 -11.93 31.96 7.07
C PRO A 1084 -12.83 33.19 7.11
N MET A 1085 -14.15 33.02 7.24
CA MET A 1085 -15.04 34.13 7.56
C MET A 1085 -14.77 34.60 9.01
N GLU A 1086 -13.60 35.16 9.26
CA GLU A 1086 -13.30 35.92 10.46
C GLU A 1086 -13.86 37.34 10.28
N ARG A 1087 -15.11 37.53 10.74
CA ARG A 1087 -15.62 38.70 11.49
C ARG A 1087 -17.15 38.76 11.42
N ALA A 1088 -17.82 37.99 12.27
CA ALA A 1088 -19.22 38.24 12.64
C ALA A 1088 -19.45 38.24 14.16
N LEU A 1089 -18.38 38.22 14.97
CA LEU A 1089 -18.47 38.25 16.44
C LEU A 1089 -17.61 39.38 17.02
N THR A 1090 -17.95 40.63 16.71
CA THR A 1090 -17.59 41.80 17.54
C THR A 1090 -18.49 42.99 17.20
N MET A 1091 -19.78 42.91 17.53
CA MET A 1091 -20.57 44.09 17.87
C MET A 1091 -21.65 43.71 18.90
N ARG A 1092 -21.28 43.73 20.18
CA ARG A 1092 -22.20 44.15 21.24
C ARG A 1092 -22.02 45.65 21.43
N PRO A 1093 -23.09 46.47 21.45
CA PRO A 1093 -22.98 47.89 21.72
C PRO A 1093 -22.90 48.09 23.24
N ASP A 1094 -21.69 48.14 23.79
CA ASP A 1094 -21.51 48.65 25.15
C ASP A 1094 -21.29 50.16 25.11
N THR A 1095 -22.33 50.85 25.58
CA THR A 1095 -22.33 52.22 26.06
C THR A 1095 -21.30 52.38 27.19
N ALA A 1096 -20.35 53.31 27.03
CA ALA A 1096 -19.91 54.30 28.03
C ALA A 1096 -18.44 54.72 27.83
N SER A 1097 -18.29 56.03 27.57
CA SER A 1097 -17.16 56.93 27.85
C SER A 1097 -15.96 56.40 28.66
N ALA A 1098 -14.73 56.68 28.20
CA ALA A 1098 -13.93 57.83 28.66
C ALA A 1098 -12.42 57.68 28.39
N SER A 1099 -11.89 58.62 27.58
CA SER A 1099 -10.65 59.37 27.80
C SER A 1099 -9.25 58.77 27.59
N ARG A 1100 -8.42 59.62 26.94
CA ARG A 1100 -6.94 59.71 26.86
C ARG A 1100 -6.27 58.86 25.78
N SER A 1101 -5.93 59.40 24.60
CA SER A 1101 -5.00 60.49 24.21
C SER A 1101 -3.53 60.09 24.16
N ALA A 1102 -2.95 60.30 22.97
CA ALA A 1102 -1.54 60.51 22.62
C ALA A 1102 -0.68 59.23 22.47
N LEU A 1103 0.16 59.02 21.46
CA LEU A 1103 0.76 59.91 20.45
C LEU A 1103 1.40 59.02 19.36
N ASP A 1104 1.07 59.27 18.09
CA ASP A 1104 1.85 58.85 16.92
C ASP A 1104 3.26 59.43 16.96
N ALA A 1105 4.27 58.64 16.57
CA ALA A 1105 5.30 59.02 15.60
C ALA A 1105 6.46 58.00 15.57
N ARG A 1106 6.60 57.28 14.45
CA ARG A 1106 7.84 57.29 13.64
C ARG A 1106 7.61 56.51 12.33
N TYR A 1107 7.27 57.29 11.32
CA TYR A 1107 7.23 56.96 9.91
C TYR A 1107 8.53 56.33 9.37
N GLY A 1108 8.40 55.51 8.33
CA GLY A 1108 9.49 55.17 7.42
C GLY A 1108 9.10 54.23 6.28
N PHE A 1109 8.26 54.68 5.34
CA PHE A 1109 7.92 53.99 4.09
C PHE A 1109 9.13 53.76 3.16
N ARG A 1110 9.03 52.67 2.34
CA ARG A 1110 9.29 52.53 0.88
C ARG A 1110 10.18 51.32 0.54
N HIS A 1111 9.61 50.19 0.09
CA HIS A 1111 9.31 49.84 -1.30
C HIS A 1111 8.58 48.50 -1.34
#